data_AF-A0ABD2MYK9-F1
#
_entry.id   AF-A0ABD2MYK9-F1
#
_cell.length_a   1.000
_cell.length_b   1.000
_cell.length_c   1.000
_cell.angle_alpha   90.00
_cell.angle_beta   90.00
_cell.angle_gamma   90.00
#
_symmetry.space_group_name_H-M   'P 1'
#
loop_
_entity.id
_entity.type
_entity.pdbx_description
1 polymer ?
#
loop_
_entity_poly.entity_id
_entity_poly.type
_entity_poly.pdbx_seq_one_letter_code
_entity_poly.pdbx_strand_id
1 'polypeptide(L)'
;MFLFDKIDTVPFWKKIYQTASGYSPSVTCDIVDEILTVTSSELKGGYSIYETYSEEEFLKWEKTITEKDNDLNHFVRRLCKCLNLKPKVALPVFFNYLMFEYYGKIEDIKNLILYEHSVLSLLENVWHFYSSERMYYIKTLRHIFECATRSDSPFKNEYIKFIKSLNITEFRKKLISELKSLINEITEVSLENSFDRKNYVNRNNREQLEFILLIVMTMEYKEISTDEFSGLFENFLLHNFTRQPVYFDATLFGDPMDFDDVKTAEIGCFIIGIHQIGGKINTLPGSVETSLKNIQNQGNHKIVLFSWVLAKLKTFDESESELISSYENLLRILIEGQTFMSVAEFLSSKLIKAEIRAAKLIQAGVFKLLDEFLVAIDMKNMLVENEGLINCLVHLMEDPEIAQECTTARGGLDTIVKMVFEQFPVSFLSLTKFCQVLVRHDGLAKVVISKLSNLMVNSVVDGSSLDTPFYNDSSKYAMNYFLYLAQITRKLCENPNELDEKVLHKMLLGFELICEIVNYYDGNITDCGFSNCLVLLDQFVNIHGTSANFAPFVKIYFNIHAMMVLHQNSTIQQEFQRLKMPRQFLPRLQTREKIPEVLMQRHIIDSLLLQILRKEEYETKHSTIKAYLDLILHCVSTNSDAESIQIPGLIYMMSFVFPYHKNWQYSDIDDQVEISVLCLKIMLEVLNRKTVKNEDILKNFYFILF
;
A
#
# COMPACT_ATOMS: atom_id res chain seq x y z
N MET A 1 -43.04 26.51 14.40
CA MET A 1 -43.37 25.35 13.54
C MET A 1 -42.87 25.62 12.11
N PHE A 2 -42.93 26.87 11.64
CA PHE A 2 -42.47 27.31 10.32
C PHE A 2 -41.02 26.99 9.90
N LEU A 3 -40.03 26.94 10.82
CA LEU A 3 -38.65 26.56 10.45
C LEU A 3 -38.55 25.12 9.91
N PHE A 4 -39.54 24.27 10.19
CA PHE A 4 -39.63 22.88 9.71
C PHE A 4 -40.64 22.70 8.56
N ASP A 5 -41.40 23.74 8.18
CA ASP A 5 -42.48 23.61 7.18
C ASP A 5 -42.01 23.83 5.73
N LYS A 6 -40.78 24.30 5.53
CA LYS A 6 -40.06 24.31 4.24
C LYS A 6 -38.65 23.76 4.45
N ILE A 7 -38.52 22.45 4.40
CA ILE A 7 -37.22 21.78 4.51
C ILE A 7 -36.54 21.85 3.14
N ASP A 8 -35.70 22.86 2.94
CA ASP A 8 -34.69 22.78 1.89
C ASP A 8 -33.65 21.76 2.36
N THR A 9 -33.49 20.66 1.62
CA THR A 9 -32.47 19.62 1.88
C THR A 9 -31.28 19.83 0.96
N VAL A 10 -30.07 19.54 1.46
CA VAL A 10 -28.89 19.37 0.60
C VAL A 10 -28.78 17.91 0.16
N PRO A 11 -28.03 17.60 -0.92
CA PRO A 11 -27.78 16.20 -1.28
C PRO A 11 -27.19 15.41 -0.11
N PHE A 12 -27.74 14.22 0.16
CA PHE A 12 -27.23 13.31 1.19
C PHE A 12 -26.14 12.41 0.58
N TRP A 13 -24.89 12.86 0.68
CA TRP A 13 -23.74 12.31 -0.04
C TRP A 13 -23.43 10.87 0.35
N LYS A 14 -23.61 10.48 1.61
CA LYS A 14 -23.45 9.09 2.02
C LYS A 14 -24.36 8.14 1.23
N LYS A 15 -25.62 8.52 1.01
CA LYS A 15 -26.56 7.69 0.23
C LYS A 15 -26.28 7.76 -1.27
N ILE A 16 -25.88 8.93 -1.77
CA ILE A 16 -25.47 9.11 -3.17
C ILE A 16 -24.25 8.24 -3.47
N TYR A 17 -23.23 8.25 -2.61
CA TYR A 17 -22.05 7.41 -2.72
C TYR A 17 -22.42 5.92 -2.74
N GLN A 18 -23.26 5.46 -1.79
CA GLN A 18 -23.72 4.07 -1.77
C GLN A 18 -24.46 3.67 -3.05
N THR A 19 -25.21 4.61 -3.64
CA THR A 19 -25.95 4.38 -4.88
C THR A 19 -24.99 4.35 -6.07
N ALA A 20 -24.15 5.38 -6.24
CA ALA A 20 -23.16 5.43 -7.31
C ALA A 20 -22.24 4.22 -7.27
N SER A 21 -21.70 3.84 -6.10
CA SER A 21 -20.80 2.69 -5.95
C SER A 21 -21.44 1.31 -6.13
N GLY A 22 -22.76 1.21 -6.33
CA GLY A 22 -23.44 -0.08 -6.50
C GLY A 22 -23.46 -0.92 -5.23
N TYR A 23 -23.47 -0.28 -4.05
CA TYR A 23 -23.43 -0.98 -2.76
C TYR A 23 -24.59 -1.98 -2.58
N SER A 24 -25.75 -1.70 -3.17
CA SER A 24 -26.91 -2.60 -3.18
C SER A 24 -27.04 -3.31 -4.53
N PRO A 25 -27.33 -4.64 -4.56
CA PRO A 25 -27.64 -5.37 -5.78
C PRO A 25 -28.84 -4.81 -6.57
N SER A 26 -29.67 -3.99 -5.93
CA SER A 26 -30.84 -3.35 -6.54
C SER A 26 -30.52 -2.10 -7.37
N VAL A 27 -29.28 -1.60 -7.34
CA VAL A 27 -28.89 -0.40 -8.09
C VAL A 27 -28.70 -0.76 -9.56
N THR A 28 -29.43 -0.08 -10.44
CA THR A 28 -29.34 -0.22 -11.91
C THR A 28 -28.60 0.95 -12.53
N CYS A 29 -28.17 0.79 -13.80
CA CYS A 29 -27.56 1.86 -14.58
C CYS A 29 -28.46 3.11 -14.66
N ASP A 30 -29.77 2.92 -14.83
CA ASP A 30 -30.74 4.03 -14.91
C ASP A 30 -30.78 4.85 -13.61
N ILE A 31 -30.72 4.17 -12.46
CA ILE A 31 -30.70 4.85 -11.14
C ILE A 31 -29.41 5.65 -10.97
N VAL A 32 -28.27 5.12 -11.43
CA VAL A 32 -26.99 5.83 -11.38
C VAL A 32 -26.99 7.02 -12.33
N ASP A 33 -27.53 6.88 -13.55
CA ASP A 33 -27.64 8.01 -14.49
C ASP A 33 -28.56 9.11 -13.95
N GLU A 34 -29.69 8.74 -13.34
CA GLU A 34 -30.62 9.67 -12.72
C GLU A 34 -29.96 10.43 -11.56
N ILE A 35 -29.31 9.72 -10.62
CA ILE A 35 -28.70 10.38 -9.45
C ILE A 35 -27.56 11.32 -9.86
N LEU A 36 -26.73 10.94 -10.85
CA LEU A 36 -25.65 11.79 -11.38
C LEU A 36 -26.20 12.99 -12.15
N THR A 37 -27.35 12.84 -12.81
CA THR A 37 -28.02 13.95 -13.52
C THR A 37 -28.60 14.94 -12.53
N VAL A 38 -29.31 14.46 -11.50
CA VAL A 38 -29.95 15.30 -10.47
C VAL A 38 -28.90 16.05 -9.63
N THR A 39 -27.77 15.42 -9.33
CA THR A 39 -26.69 16.01 -8.49
C THR A 39 -25.58 16.65 -9.30
N SER A 40 -25.76 16.81 -10.61
CA SER A 40 -24.71 17.25 -11.54
C SER A 40 -24.18 18.65 -11.21
N SER A 41 -25.06 19.57 -10.84
CA SER A 41 -24.70 20.94 -10.48
C SER A 41 -23.79 21.00 -9.25
N GLU A 42 -24.10 20.21 -8.23
CA GLU A 42 -23.40 20.16 -6.96
C GLU A 42 -22.05 19.47 -7.12
N LEU A 43 -22.00 18.35 -7.85
CA LEU A 43 -20.75 17.66 -8.21
C LEU A 43 -19.81 18.55 -9.05
N LYS A 44 -20.36 19.41 -9.91
CA LYS A 44 -19.60 20.42 -10.69
C LYS A 44 -19.24 21.66 -9.87
N GLY A 45 -20.00 21.90 -8.81
CA GLY A 45 -19.89 23.05 -7.91
C GLY A 45 -18.60 22.99 -7.09
N GLY A 46 -18.25 21.80 -6.59
CA GLY A 46 -17.17 21.68 -5.62
C GLY A 46 -17.67 21.91 -4.20
N TYR A 47 -16.74 22.18 -3.29
CA TYR A 47 -17.02 22.70 -1.96
C TYR A 47 -17.59 24.11 -1.93
N SER A 48 -17.80 24.75 -3.09
CA SER A 48 -18.57 25.99 -3.16
C SER A 48 -19.98 25.87 -2.56
N ILE A 49 -20.54 24.66 -2.43
CA ILE A 49 -21.82 24.43 -1.75
C ILE A 49 -21.77 24.70 -0.23
N TYR A 50 -20.58 24.63 0.37
CA TYR A 50 -20.35 24.79 1.81
C TYR A 50 -19.81 26.19 2.11
N GLU A 51 -20.59 27.21 1.76
CA GLU A 51 -20.19 28.61 1.93
C GLU A 51 -19.92 28.96 3.41
N THR A 52 -18.80 29.65 3.65
CA THR A 52 -18.29 29.94 4.99
C THR A 52 -19.11 30.98 5.75
N TYR A 53 -19.19 30.84 7.07
CA TYR A 53 -19.92 31.76 7.95
C TYR A 53 -19.46 33.21 7.79
N SER A 54 -20.43 34.14 7.75
CA SER A 54 -20.17 35.56 7.95
C SER A 54 -21.27 36.18 8.82
N GLU A 55 -20.85 37.04 9.76
CA GLU A 55 -21.77 37.67 10.71
C GLU A 55 -22.81 38.55 9.99
N GLU A 56 -22.39 39.25 8.95
CA GLU A 56 -23.28 40.08 8.13
C GLU A 56 -24.39 39.27 7.45
N GLU A 57 -24.07 38.10 6.92
CA GLU A 57 -25.06 37.25 6.27
C GLU A 57 -25.96 36.53 7.26
N PHE A 58 -25.43 36.17 8.43
CA PHE A 58 -26.26 35.67 9.52
C PHE A 58 -27.32 36.71 9.91
N LEU A 59 -26.93 37.96 10.13
CA LEU A 59 -27.85 39.05 10.47
C LEU A 59 -28.85 39.36 9.35
N LYS A 60 -28.45 39.20 8.08
CA LYS A 60 -29.38 39.29 6.93
C LYS A 60 -30.41 38.17 6.97
N TRP A 61 -29.99 36.93 7.20
CA TRP A 61 -30.87 35.77 7.33
C TRP A 61 -31.81 35.91 8.54
N GLU A 62 -31.31 36.32 9.71
CA GLU A 62 -32.09 36.50 10.93
C GLU A 62 -33.25 37.49 10.72
N LYS A 63 -33.03 38.56 9.94
CA LYS A 63 -34.08 39.53 9.57
C LYS A 63 -35.19 38.95 8.69
N THR A 64 -34.95 37.84 7.98
CA THR A 64 -35.95 37.18 7.14
C THR A 64 -36.91 36.30 7.93
N ILE A 65 -36.62 36.03 9.20
CA ILE A 65 -37.44 35.17 10.06
C ILE A 65 -38.54 36.01 10.72
N THR A 66 -39.80 35.67 10.46
CA THR A 66 -40.98 36.41 10.94
C THR A 66 -41.33 36.16 12.41
N GLU A 67 -40.99 34.99 12.96
CA GLU A 67 -41.17 34.64 14.38
C GLU A 67 -39.82 34.59 15.10
N LYS A 68 -39.63 35.41 16.14
CA LYS A 68 -38.39 35.44 16.92
C LYS A 68 -38.45 34.44 18.08
N ASP A 69 -37.97 33.23 17.84
CA ASP A 69 -37.63 32.28 18.89
C ASP A 69 -36.14 32.50 19.27
N ASN A 70 -35.90 33.17 20.39
CA ASN A 70 -34.55 33.59 20.79
C ASN A 70 -33.61 32.39 21.03
N ASP A 71 -34.14 31.30 21.60
CA ASP A 71 -33.35 30.10 21.92
C ASP A 71 -32.97 29.35 20.65
N LEU A 72 -33.92 29.23 19.73
CA LEU A 72 -33.67 28.62 18.42
C LEU A 72 -32.70 29.46 17.59
N ASN A 73 -32.85 30.79 17.57
CA ASN A 73 -31.91 31.68 16.86
C ASN A 73 -30.50 31.60 17.45
N HIS A 74 -30.39 31.52 18.78
CA HIS A 74 -29.11 31.31 19.46
C HIS A 74 -28.49 29.96 19.08
N PHE A 75 -29.27 28.88 19.05
CA PHE A 75 -28.83 27.57 18.58
C PHE A 75 -28.34 27.62 17.13
N VAL A 76 -29.11 28.22 16.20
CA VAL A 76 -28.72 28.29 14.78
C VAL A 76 -27.45 29.10 14.60
N ARG A 77 -27.26 30.19 15.36
CA ARG A 77 -26.01 30.96 15.33
C ARG A 77 -24.82 30.12 15.78
N ARG A 78 -24.98 29.33 16.85
CA ARG A 78 -23.94 28.40 17.33
C ARG A 78 -23.66 27.32 16.29
N LEU A 79 -24.69 26.70 15.72
CA LEU A 79 -24.56 25.72 14.64
C LEU A 79 -23.76 26.29 13.46
N CYS A 80 -24.12 27.47 12.97
CA CYS A 80 -23.43 28.14 11.87
C CYS A 80 -21.95 28.39 12.18
N LYS A 81 -21.63 28.87 13.40
CA LYS A 81 -20.25 29.08 13.84
C LYS A 81 -19.48 27.77 13.99
N CYS A 82 -20.10 26.74 14.58
CA CYS A 82 -19.50 25.42 14.81
C CYS A 82 -19.16 24.69 13.51
N LEU A 83 -20.04 24.76 12.50
CA LEU A 83 -19.78 24.16 11.19
C LEU A 83 -18.97 25.08 10.28
N ASN A 84 -18.76 26.34 10.68
CA ASN A 84 -18.27 27.43 9.85
C ASN A 84 -19.07 27.57 8.54
N LEU A 85 -20.40 27.51 8.62
CA LEU A 85 -21.31 27.56 7.47
C LEU A 85 -22.28 28.72 7.57
N LYS A 86 -22.70 29.23 6.42
CA LYS A 86 -23.83 30.17 6.35
C LYS A 86 -25.14 29.50 6.73
N PRO A 87 -26.12 30.25 7.28
CA PRO A 87 -27.42 29.70 7.69
C PRO A 87 -28.16 28.93 6.60
N LYS A 88 -28.07 29.41 5.34
CA LYS A 88 -28.70 28.77 4.18
C LYS A 88 -28.18 27.36 3.88
N VAL A 89 -27.02 26.98 4.41
CA VAL A 89 -26.41 25.65 4.22
C VAL A 89 -26.40 24.88 5.54
N ALA A 90 -26.06 25.54 6.64
CA ALA A 90 -26.00 24.93 7.97
C ALA A 90 -27.35 24.32 8.39
N LEU A 91 -28.48 24.98 8.10
CA LEU A 91 -29.81 24.49 8.42
C LEU A 91 -30.20 23.24 7.60
N PRO A 92 -30.10 23.23 6.26
CA PRO A 92 -30.27 22.01 5.48
C PRO A 92 -29.41 20.83 5.94
N VAL A 93 -28.14 21.06 6.29
CA VAL A 93 -27.25 20.01 6.83
C VAL A 93 -27.81 19.47 8.16
N PHE A 94 -28.25 20.36 9.05
CA PHE A 94 -28.88 19.96 10.30
C PHE A 94 -30.17 19.17 10.07
N PHE A 95 -31.02 19.59 9.13
CA PHE A 95 -32.25 18.86 8.79
C PHE A 95 -31.98 17.49 8.18
N ASN A 96 -30.94 17.36 7.35
CA ASN A 96 -30.51 16.05 6.85
C ASN A 96 -30.06 15.14 8.00
N TYR A 97 -29.28 15.65 8.95
CA TYR A 97 -28.92 14.88 10.15
C TYR A 97 -30.18 14.41 10.90
N LEU A 98 -31.15 15.29 11.12
CA LEU A 98 -32.41 14.94 11.78
C LEU A 98 -33.22 13.89 11.04
N MET A 99 -33.19 13.92 9.70
CA MET A 99 -33.95 13.02 8.85
C MET A 99 -33.30 11.63 8.73
N PHE A 100 -31.97 11.56 8.69
CA PHE A 100 -31.26 10.35 8.28
C PHE A 100 -30.46 9.67 9.39
N GLU A 101 -29.98 10.40 10.41
CA GLU A 101 -29.09 9.83 11.44
C GLU A 101 -29.54 10.09 12.88
N TYR A 102 -30.50 10.99 13.10
CA TYR A 102 -31.05 11.23 14.42
C TYR A 102 -32.10 10.18 14.81
N TYR A 103 -31.89 9.52 15.95
CA TYR A 103 -32.77 8.46 16.46
C TYR A 103 -33.82 8.95 17.48
N GLY A 104 -33.82 10.24 17.82
CA GLY A 104 -34.79 10.82 18.76
C GLY A 104 -36.05 11.35 18.07
N LYS A 105 -37.02 11.85 18.85
CA LYS A 105 -38.20 12.52 18.29
C LYS A 105 -37.89 13.97 17.95
N ILE A 106 -38.32 14.43 16.78
CA ILE A 106 -38.06 15.80 16.31
C ILE A 106 -38.69 16.83 17.26
N GLU A 107 -39.82 16.51 17.90
CA GLU A 107 -40.46 17.41 18.86
C GLU A 107 -39.58 17.67 20.10
N ASP A 108 -38.69 16.74 20.45
CA ASP A 108 -37.83 16.85 21.63
C ASP A 108 -36.66 17.82 21.42
N ILE A 109 -36.37 18.24 20.18
CA ILE A 109 -35.27 19.16 19.87
C ILE A 109 -35.41 20.48 20.62
N LYS A 110 -36.64 21.00 20.74
CA LYS A 110 -36.88 22.22 21.53
C LYS A 110 -36.46 22.06 22.97
N ASN A 111 -36.75 20.90 23.56
CA ASN A 111 -36.35 20.60 24.93
C ASN A 111 -34.82 20.44 25.03
N LEU A 112 -34.19 19.82 24.03
CA LEU A 112 -32.72 19.68 23.98
C LEU A 112 -32.02 21.04 23.90
N ILE A 113 -32.57 21.99 23.14
CA ILE A 113 -32.00 23.34 22.98
C ILE A 113 -31.96 24.13 24.30
N LEU A 114 -32.85 23.81 25.25
CA LEU A 114 -32.89 24.47 26.56
C LEU A 114 -31.74 24.08 27.50
N TYR A 115 -31.07 22.95 27.25
CA TYR A 115 -30.01 22.43 28.12
C TYR A 115 -28.65 22.44 27.41
N GLU A 116 -27.68 23.13 28.01
CA GLU A 116 -26.36 23.35 27.39
C GLU A 116 -25.62 22.06 27.03
N HIS A 117 -25.59 21.06 27.93
CA HIS A 117 -24.95 19.77 27.66
C HIS A 117 -25.59 19.05 26.46
N SER A 118 -26.92 19.10 26.35
CA SER A 118 -27.66 18.51 25.24
C SER A 118 -27.39 19.23 23.92
N VAL A 119 -27.29 20.57 23.96
CA VAL A 119 -26.91 21.37 22.79
C VAL A 119 -25.51 21.02 22.31
N LEU A 120 -24.53 20.94 23.23
CA LEU A 120 -23.15 20.60 22.86
C LEU A 120 -23.06 19.22 22.22
N SER A 121 -23.70 18.21 22.81
CA SER A 121 -23.74 16.86 22.24
C SER A 121 -24.47 16.83 20.88
N LEU A 122 -25.56 17.56 20.72
CA LEU A 122 -26.26 17.67 19.45
C LEU A 122 -25.38 18.32 18.38
N LEU A 123 -24.70 19.42 18.70
CA LEU A 123 -23.80 20.12 17.78
C LEU A 123 -22.60 19.24 17.38
N GLU A 124 -22.03 18.49 18.33
CA GLU A 124 -20.95 17.53 18.06
C GLU A 124 -21.40 16.43 17.08
N ASN A 125 -22.57 15.83 17.30
CA ASN A 125 -23.12 14.82 16.39
C ASN A 125 -23.38 15.39 14.98
N VAL A 126 -23.92 16.62 14.90
CA VAL A 126 -24.14 17.29 13.62
C VAL A 126 -22.81 17.64 12.94
N TRP A 127 -21.78 17.98 13.70
CA TRP A 127 -20.43 18.21 13.18
C TRP A 127 -19.81 16.93 12.60
N HIS A 128 -20.00 15.78 13.27
CA HIS A 128 -19.58 14.48 12.74
C HIS A 128 -20.32 14.11 11.46
N PHE A 129 -21.65 14.30 11.45
CA PHE A 129 -22.48 14.11 10.27
C PHE A 129 -21.97 14.95 9.09
N TYR A 130 -21.84 16.27 9.29
CA TYR A 130 -21.34 17.21 8.29
C TYR A 130 -19.94 16.82 7.77
N SER A 131 -19.02 16.49 8.68
CA SER A 131 -17.67 16.07 8.33
C SER A 131 -17.66 14.79 7.49
N SER A 132 -18.57 13.85 7.79
CA SER A 132 -18.73 12.64 7.00
C SER A 132 -19.30 12.91 5.60
N GLU A 133 -20.27 13.82 5.48
CA GLU A 133 -20.92 14.18 4.23
C GLU A 133 -19.93 14.84 3.25
N ARG A 134 -19.07 15.73 3.76
CA ARG A 134 -17.94 16.30 2.99
C ARG A 134 -17.03 15.21 2.41
N MET A 135 -16.66 14.23 3.23
CA MET A 135 -15.82 13.12 2.79
C MET A 135 -16.52 12.25 1.75
N TYR A 136 -17.80 11.91 1.94
CA TYR A 136 -18.57 11.13 0.96
C TYR A 136 -18.74 11.87 -0.36
N TYR A 137 -18.84 13.20 -0.35
CA TYR A 137 -18.83 14.00 -1.57
C TYR A 137 -17.56 13.79 -2.39
N ILE A 138 -16.37 14.00 -1.79
CA ILE A 138 -15.11 13.85 -2.52
C ILE A 138 -14.92 12.40 -2.97
N LYS A 139 -15.24 11.43 -2.10
CA LYS A 139 -15.15 10.00 -2.43
C LYS A 139 -16.08 9.61 -3.58
N THR A 140 -17.25 10.24 -3.69
CA THR A 140 -18.15 10.04 -4.83
C THR A 140 -17.49 10.50 -6.13
N LEU A 141 -16.93 11.71 -6.15
CA LEU A 141 -16.19 12.21 -7.31
C LEU A 141 -14.99 11.30 -7.64
N ARG A 142 -14.20 10.94 -6.63
CA ARG A 142 -13.05 10.05 -6.82
C ARG A 142 -13.47 8.72 -7.44
N HIS A 143 -14.51 8.10 -6.88
CA HIS A 143 -15.05 6.84 -7.37
C HIS A 143 -15.50 6.93 -8.83
N ILE A 144 -16.20 8.01 -9.22
CA ILE A 144 -16.62 8.23 -10.62
C ILE A 144 -15.41 8.29 -11.55
N PHE A 145 -14.39 9.08 -11.22
CA PHE A 145 -13.18 9.22 -12.04
C PHE A 145 -12.37 7.92 -12.14
N GLU A 146 -12.25 7.19 -11.03
CA GLU A 146 -11.53 5.93 -10.95
C GLU A 146 -12.23 4.80 -11.71
N CYS A 147 -13.55 4.66 -11.54
CA CYS A 147 -14.31 3.59 -12.18
C CYS A 147 -14.61 3.85 -13.66
N ALA A 148 -14.54 5.09 -14.13
CA ALA A 148 -14.71 5.42 -15.54
C ALA A 148 -13.60 4.84 -16.44
N THR A 149 -12.40 4.58 -15.91
CA THR A 149 -11.29 4.00 -16.69
C THR A 149 -11.27 2.47 -16.63
N ARG A 150 -11.71 1.90 -15.50
CA ARG A 150 -11.80 0.46 -15.25
C ARG A 150 -12.68 -0.27 -16.27
N SER A 151 -12.24 -1.43 -16.75
CA SER A 151 -13.01 -2.26 -17.70
C SER A 151 -14.10 -3.10 -17.02
N ASP A 152 -13.94 -3.39 -15.73
CA ASP A 152 -14.80 -4.24 -14.92
C ASP A 152 -15.92 -3.47 -14.18
N SER A 153 -15.96 -2.14 -14.29
CA SER A 153 -16.94 -1.33 -13.56
C SER A 153 -18.35 -1.44 -14.17
N PRO A 154 -19.39 -1.73 -13.36
CA PRO A 154 -20.75 -1.93 -13.85
C PRO A 154 -21.39 -0.67 -14.43
N PHE A 155 -21.01 0.52 -13.95
CA PHE A 155 -21.60 1.81 -14.32
C PHE A 155 -20.64 2.72 -15.09
N LYS A 156 -19.66 2.10 -15.77
CA LYS A 156 -18.61 2.81 -16.51
C LYS A 156 -19.18 3.84 -17.50
N ASN A 157 -20.25 3.49 -18.21
CA ASN A 157 -20.80 4.33 -19.28
C ASN A 157 -21.43 5.60 -18.72
N GLU A 158 -22.12 5.48 -17.59
CA GLU A 158 -22.76 6.56 -16.85
C GLU A 158 -21.70 7.52 -16.31
N TYR A 159 -20.60 6.99 -15.77
CA TYR A 159 -19.45 7.80 -15.33
C TYR A 159 -18.78 8.54 -16.48
N ILE A 160 -18.52 7.86 -17.60
CA ILE A 160 -17.94 8.48 -18.79
C ILE A 160 -18.87 9.59 -19.31
N LYS A 161 -20.19 9.37 -19.32
CA LYS A 161 -21.19 10.37 -19.71
C LYS A 161 -21.11 11.60 -18.81
N PHE A 162 -21.04 11.40 -17.49
CA PHE A 162 -20.89 12.49 -16.52
C PHE A 162 -19.57 13.25 -16.74
N ILE A 163 -18.42 12.56 -16.85
CA ILE A 163 -17.10 13.19 -17.02
C ILE A 163 -17.03 13.98 -18.34
N LYS A 164 -17.60 13.46 -19.42
CA LYS A 164 -17.70 14.17 -20.71
C LYS A 164 -18.52 15.47 -20.61
N SER A 165 -19.40 15.59 -19.63
CA SER A 165 -20.15 16.81 -19.36
C SER A 165 -19.35 17.87 -18.57
N LEU A 166 -18.14 17.53 -18.11
CA LEU A 166 -17.26 18.43 -17.36
C LEU A 166 -16.30 19.17 -18.29
N ASN A 167 -16.10 20.46 -18.03
CA ASN A 167 -14.89 21.15 -18.47
C ASN A 167 -13.75 20.84 -17.48
N ILE A 168 -12.93 19.84 -17.81
CA ILE A 168 -11.87 19.33 -16.92
C ILE A 168 -10.92 20.43 -16.44
N THR A 169 -10.57 21.40 -17.28
CA THR A 169 -9.68 22.52 -16.89
C THR A 169 -10.33 23.44 -15.87
N GLU A 170 -11.58 23.84 -16.08
CA GLU A 170 -12.29 24.68 -15.10
C GLU A 170 -12.54 23.93 -13.80
N PHE A 171 -12.92 22.66 -13.90
CA PHE A 171 -13.11 21.80 -12.74
C PHE A 171 -11.82 21.65 -11.93
N ARG A 172 -10.69 21.36 -12.57
CA ARG A 172 -9.39 21.24 -11.90
C ARG A 172 -8.95 22.56 -11.25
N LYS A 173 -9.13 23.70 -11.92
CA LYS A 173 -8.84 25.02 -11.32
C LYS A 173 -9.65 25.25 -10.03
N LYS A 174 -10.92 24.81 -10.00
CA LYS A 174 -11.72 24.84 -8.77
C LYS A 174 -11.13 23.92 -7.70
N LEU A 175 -10.82 22.66 -8.01
CA LEU A 175 -10.20 21.73 -7.07
C LEU A 175 -8.89 22.29 -6.47
N ILE A 176 -8.04 22.92 -7.30
CA ILE A 176 -6.80 23.57 -6.85
C ILE A 176 -7.11 24.73 -5.89
N SER A 177 -8.13 25.54 -6.18
CA SER A 177 -8.55 26.62 -5.28
C SER A 177 -9.14 26.11 -3.96
N GLU A 178 -9.88 25.01 -4.00
CA GLU A 178 -10.50 24.38 -2.83
C GLU A 178 -9.45 23.71 -1.94
N LEU A 179 -8.44 23.06 -2.54
CA LEU A 179 -7.28 22.56 -1.84
C LEU A 179 -6.55 23.68 -1.08
N LYS A 180 -6.39 24.85 -1.70
CA LYS A 180 -5.81 26.03 -1.03
C LYS A 180 -6.65 26.44 0.19
N SER A 181 -7.97 26.45 0.07
CA SER A 181 -8.87 26.75 1.19
C SER A 181 -8.75 25.71 2.31
N LEU A 182 -8.63 24.42 1.97
CA LEU A 182 -8.44 23.33 2.94
C LEU A 182 -7.11 23.45 3.70
N ILE A 183 -6.01 23.74 3.00
CA ILE A 183 -4.69 23.94 3.62
C ILE A 183 -4.73 25.07 4.65
N ASN A 184 -5.50 26.12 4.37
CA ASN A 184 -5.66 27.29 5.25
C ASN A 184 -6.82 27.16 6.24
N GLU A 185 -7.56 26.04 6.24
CA GLU A 185 -8.74 25.85 7.11
C GLU A 185 -8.33 25.76 8.58
N ILE A 186 -7.21 25.07 8.86
CA ILE A 186 -6.70 24.88 10.22
C ILE A 186 -5.87 26.09 10.64
N THR A 187 -6.48 26.89 11.52
CA THR A 187 -5.90 28.05 12.20
C THR A 187 -6.07 27.92 13.71
N GLU A 188 -5.30 28.67 14.49
CA GLU A 188 -5.45 28.78 15.96
C GLU A 188 -6.91 28.99 16.36
N VAL A 189 -7.56 30.00 15.78
CA VAL A 189 -8.96 30.34 16.05
C VAL A 189 -9.92 29.21 15.68
N SER A 190 -9.74 28.56 14.53
CA SER A 190 -10.62 27.46 14.12
C SER A 190 -10.48 26.24 15.02
N LEU A 191 -9.26 25.97 15.51
CA LEU A 191 -8.95 24.80 16.32
C LEU A 191 -9.43 24.99 17.76
N GLU A 192 -9.30 26.21 18.30
CA GLU A 192 -9.88 26.59 19.59
C GLU A 192 -11.40 26.43 19.63
N ASN A 193 -12.07 26.75 18.52
CA ASN A 193 -13.53 26.64 18.39
C ASN A 193 -14.03 25.24 18.00
N SER A 194 -13.13 24.27 17.77
CA SER A 194 -13.51 22.91 17.38
C SER A 194 -13.92 22.05 18.59
N PHE A 195 -14.92 21.18 18.40
CA PHE A 195 -15.34 20.20 19.42
C PHE A 195 -14.26 19.16 19.69
N ASP A 196 -13.63 18.68 18.61
CA ASP A 196 -12.59 17.68 18.66
C ASP A 196 -11.46 18.10 17.72
N ARG A 197 -10.40 18.65 18.33
CA ARG A 197 -9.20 19.13 17.62
C ARG A 197 -8.54 18.02 16.82
N LYS A 198 -8.48 16.81 17.37
CA LYS A 198 -7.84 15.66 16.74
C LYS A 198 -8.63 15.23 15.50
N ASN A 199 -9.94 15.02 15.65
CA ASN A 199 -10.77 14.64 14.52
C ASN A 199 -10.87 15.73 13.46
N TYR A 200 -10.82 17.01 13.84
CA TYR A 200 -10.85 18.12 12.90
C TYR A 200 -9.59 18.16 12.02
N VAL A 201 -8.40 18.04 12.62
CA VAL A 201 -7.12 17.98 11.88
C VAL A 201 -7.07 16.72 11.00
N ASN A 202 -7.42 15.55 11.53
CA ASN A 202 -7.40 14.30 10.76
C ASN A 202 -8.36 14.35 9.56
N ARG A 203 -9.58 14.87 9.78
CA ARG A 203 -10.56 15.03 8.69
C ARG A 203 -10.02 16.00 7.63
N ASN A 204 -9.44 17.13 8.02
CA ASN A 204 -8.85 18.08 7.07
C ASN A 204 -7.71 17.44 6.26
N ASN A 205 -6.76 16.74 6.89
CA ASN A 205 -5.68 16.04 6.19
C ASN A 205 -6.22 15.00 5.19
N ARG A 206 -7.21 14.20 5.60
CA ARG A 206 -7.84 13.21 4.72
C ARG A 206 -8.58 13.86 3.55
N GLU A 207 -9.25 14.99 3.76
CA GLU A 207 -9.87 15.74 2.67
C GLU A 207 -8.81 16.26 1.69
N GLN A 208 -7.69 16.83 2.18
CA GLN A 208 -6.58 17.25 1.32
C GLN A 208 -6.05 16.11 0.47
N LEU A 209 -5.81 14.94 1.07
CA LEU A 209 -5.39 13.72 0.36
C LEU A 209 -6.35 13.38 -0.78
N GLU A 210 -7.65 13.29 -0.48
CA GLU A 210 -8.69 12.94 -1.45
C GLU A 210 -8.76 13.95 -2.61
N PHE A 211 -8.59 15.25 -2.33
CA PHE A 211 -8.50 16.29 -3.36
C PHE A 211 -7.28 16.13 -4.26
N ILE A 212 -6.10 15.85 -3.68
CA ILE A 212 -4.87 15.66 -4.46
C ILE A 212 -4.99 14.44 -5.36
N LEU A 213 -5.51 13.32 -4.84
CA LEU A 213 -5.74 12.10 -5.63
C LEU A 213 -6.75 12.35 -6.75
N LEU A 214 -7.82 13.12 -6.49
CA LEU A 214 -8.77 13.53 -7.52
C LEU A 214 -8.10 14.39 -8.61
N ILE A 215 -7.27 15.36 -8.22
CA ILE A 215 -6.50 16.19 -9.16
C ILE A 215 -5.61 15.31 -10.04
N VAL A 216 -4.87 14.35 -9.46
CA VAL A 216 -4.04 13.38 -10.19
C VAL A 216 -4.87 12.63 -11.22
N MET A 217 -6.05 12.11 -10.86
CA MET A 217 -6.90 11.40 -11.82
C MET A 217 -7.42 12.31 -12.93
N THR A 218 -7.71 13.59 -12.66
CA THR A 218 -8.14 14.51 -13.72
C THR A 218 -7.05 14.71 -14.78
N MET A 219 -5.76 14.56 -14.42
CA MET A 219 -4.63 14.69 -15.35
C MET A 219 -4.59 13.58 -16.41
N GLU A 220 -5.24 12.44 -16.17
CA GLU A 220 -5.39 11.35 -17.16
C GLU A 220 -6.31 11.76 -18.32
N TYR A 221 -7.30 12.61 -18.06
CA TYR A 221 -8.29 13.03 -19.07
C TYR A 221 -7.84 14.24 -19.88
N LYS A 222 -6.97 15.09 -19.31
CA LYS A 222 -6.42 16.28 -19.96
C LYS A 222 -5.13 16.69 -19.29
N GLU A 223 -4.10 17.02 -20.08
CA GLU A 223 -2.82 17.52 -19.55
C GLU A 223 -3.02 18.76 -18.65
N ILE A 224 -2.18 18.90 -17.64
CA ILE A 224 -2.12 20.10 -16.80
C ILE A 224 -1.50 21.29 -17.55
N SER A 225 -2.11 22.46 -17.43
CA SER A 225 -1.53 23.69 -17.97
C SER A 225 -0.44 24.24 -17.04
N THR A 226 0.43 25.10 -17.57
CA THR A 226 1.48 25.77 -16.77
C THR A 226 0.89 26.58 -15.62
N ASP A 227 -0.21 27.29 -15.85
CA ASP A 227 -0.91 28.05 -14.81
C ASP A 227 -1.50 27.17 -13.71
N GLU A 228 -2.12 26.03 -14.09
CA GLU A 228 -2.68 25.07 -13.14
C GLU A 228 -1.57 24.47 -12.27
N PHE A 229 -0.44 24.09 -12.88
CA PHE A 229 0.71 23.56 -12.15
C PHE A 229 1.36 24.58 -11.24
N SER A 230 1.53 25.84 -11.69
CA SER A 230 2.06 26.90 -10.84
C SER A 230 1.17 27.13 -9.62
N GLY A 231 -0.15 27.22 -9.81
CA GLY A 231 -1.08 27.37 -8.69
C GLY A 231 -1.07 26.18 -7.73
N LEU A 232 -0.94 24.96 -8.26
CA LEU A 232 -0.83 23.75 -7.45
C LEU A 232 0.49 23.71 -6.66
N PHE A 233 1.60 24.03 -7.29
CA PHE A 233 2.91 24.07 -6.63
C PHE A 233 2.97 25.16 -5.56
N GLU A 234 2.38 26.33 -5.81
CA GLU A 234 2.22 27.37 -4.79
C GLU A 234 1.46 26.86 -3.56
N ASN A 235 0.39 26.08 -3.75
CA ASN A 235 -0.34 25.48 -2.63
C ASN A 235 0.55 24.53 -1.81
N PHE A 236 1.29 23.64 -2.47
CA PHE A 236 2.19 22.71 -1.78
C PHE A 236 3.30 23.44 -1.01
N LEU A 237 3.72 24.61 -1.48
CA LEU A 237 4.72 25.42 -0.78
C LEU A 237 4.18 26.11 0.47
N LEU A 238 2.87 26.37 0.59
CA LEU A 238 2.29 27.06 1.76
C LEU A 238 2.59 26.33 3.07
N HIS A 239 2.66 25.01 3.03
CA HIS A 239 2.98 24.14 4.16
C HIS A 239 4.20 23.23 3.93
N ASN A 240 5.05 23.62 2.98
CA ASN A 240 6.31 22.94 2.64
C ASN A 240 6.14 21.43 2.39
N PHE A 241 5.20 21.05 1.53
CA PHE A 241 4.75 19.68 1.27
C PHE A 241 4.43 18.93 2.56
N THR A 242 3.55 19.51 3.37
CA THR A 242 3.04 18.94 4.63
C THR A 242 4.10 18.75 5.74
N ARG A 243 5.36 19.19 5.55
CA ARG A 243 6.38 19.14 6.61
C ARG A 243 6.09 20.09 7.77
N GLN A 244 5.42 21.20 7.47
CA GLN A 244 5.08 22.22 8.45
C GLN A 244 3.67 22.71 8.13
N PRO A 245 2.63 22.26 8.86
CA PRO A 245 1.29 22.79 8.65
C PRO A 245 1.30 24.31 8.86
N VAL A 246 0.39 25.00 8.17
CA VAL A 246 0.27 26.46 8.25
C VAL A 246 0.15 26.94 9.70
N TYR A 247 -0.57 26.16 10.52
CA TYR A 247 -0.58 26.31 11.97
C TYR A 247 0.21 25.18 12.63
N PHE A 248 1.36 25.52 13.23
CA PHE A 248 2.36 24.58 13.75
C PHE A 248 1.78 23.54 14.75
N ASP A 249 0.92 23.97 15.66
CA ASP A 249 0.35 23.10 16.70
C ASP A 249 -0.64 22.06 16.15
N ALA A 250 -1.06 22.16 14.87
CA ALA A 250 -1.86 21.13 14.23
C ALA A 250 -1.16 19.75 14.26
N THR A 251 0.18 19.73 14.25
CA THR A 251 0.98 18.50 14.39
C THR A 251 0.78 17.77 15.72
N LEU A 252 0.36 18.48 16.77
CA LEU A 252 0.10 17.89 18.10
C LEU A 252 -1.19 17.06 18.12
N PHE A 253 -2.11 17.32 17.18
CA PHE A 253 -3.43 16.70 17.17
C PHE A 253 -3.60 15.69 16.03
N GLY A 254 -2.92 15.89 14.90
CA GLY A 254 -3.08 15.04 13.73
C GLY A 254 -2.36 13.68 13.82
N ASP A 255 -2.87 12.70 13.09
CA ASP A 255 -2.22 11.41 12.89
C ASP A 255 -0.99 11.58 11.97
N PRO A 256 0.22 11.18 12.41
CA PRO A 256 1.42 11.24 11.57
C PRO A 256 1.27 10.52 10.22
N MET A 257 0.48 9.45 10.16
CA MET A 257 0.25 8.72 8.90
C MET A 257 -0.57 9.54 7.91
N ASP A 258 -1.59 10.28 8.37
CA ASP A 258 -2.39 11.14 7.51
C ASP A 258 -1.51 12.26 6.90
N PHE A 259 -0.54 12.81 7.65
CA PHE A 259 0.40 13.79 7.12
C PHE A 259 1.36 13.20 6.07
N ASP A 260 1.86 11.98 6.29
CA ASP A 260 2.78 11.35 5.34
C ASP A 260 2.07 10.91 4.05
N ASP A 261 0.80 10.48 4.14
CA ASP A 261 -0.03 10.18 2.97
C ASP A 261 -0.28 11.45 2.13
N VAL A 262 -0.60 12.59 2.76
CA VAL A 262 -0.76 13.87 2.04
C VAL A 262 0.55 14.26 1.35
N LYS A 263 1.68 14.27 2.08
CA LYS A 263 3.01 14.56 1.51
C LYS A 263 3.34 13.67 0.31
N THR A 264 3.06 12.37 0.43
CA THR A 264 3.27 11.39 -0.64
C THR A 264 2.40 11.72 -1.85
N ALA A 265 1.12 12.04 -1.64
CA ALA A 265 0.23 12.45 -2.72
C ALA A 265 0.71 13.74 -3.41
N GLU A 266 1.17 14.75 -2.66
CA GLU A 266 1.67 16.02 -3.21
C GLU A 266 2.94 15.81 -4.06
N ILE A 267 3.90 15.01 -3.58
CA ILE A 267 5.10 14.67 -4.34
C ILE A 267 4.73 13.90 -5.60
N GLY A 268 3.85 12.89 -5.51
CA GLY A 268 3.38 12.14 -6.68
C GLY A 268 2.68 13.03 -7.70
N CYS A 269 1.82 13.93 -7.25
CA CYS A 269 1.12 14.90 -8.09
C CYS A 269 2.10 15.87 -8.78
N PHE A 270 3.14 16.32 -8.07
CA PHE A 270 4.23 17.13 -8.64
C PHE A 270 4.97 16.38 -9.76
N ILE A 271 5.33 15.11 -9.55
CA ILE A 271 6.04 14.27 -10.54
C ILE A 271 5.21 14.11 -11.82
N ILE A 272 3.91 13.84 -11.70
CA ILE A 272 3.02 13.73 -12.86
C ILE A 272 2.90 15.09 -13.56
N GLY A 273 2.68 16.16 -12.79
CA GLY A 273 2.49 17.50 -13.32
C GLY A 273 3.71 18.01 -14.10
N ILE A 274 4.92 17.79 -13.58
CA ILE A 274 6.16 18.22 -14.25
C ILE A 274 6.38 17.45 -15.56
N HIS A 275 6.08 16.15 -15.57
CA HIS A 275 6.19 15.32 -16.77
C HIS A 275 5.21 15.79 -17.86
N GLN A 276 3.97 16.12 -17.50
CA GLN A 276 2.97 16.60 -18.46
C GLN A 276 3.27 17.99 -19.03
N ILE A 277 3.92 18.87 -18.25
CA ILE A 277 4.38 20.16 -18.76
C ILE A 277 5.52 19.98 -19.76
N GLY A 278 6.44 19.04 -19.49
CA GLY A 278 7.53 18.69 -20.38
C GLY A 278 8.30 19.92 -20.88
N GLY A 279 8.44 20.06 -22.21
CA GLY A 279 9.16 21.16 -22.85
C GLY A 279 8.65 22.57 -22.55
N LYS A 280 7.46 22.71 -21.97
CA LYS A 280 6.88 24.00 -21.56
C LYS A 280 7.39 24.48 -20.19
N ILE A 281 8.31 23.75 -19.55
CA ILE A 281 8.85 24.12 -18.23
C ILE A 281 9.49 25.52 -18.20
N ASN A 282 10.02 25.98 -19.35
CA ASN A 282 10.63 27.30 -19.47
C ASN A 282 9.62 28.44 -19.55
N THR A 283 8.32 28.14 -19.75
CA THR A 283 7.25 29.14 -19.70
C THR A 283 6.67 29.32 -18.30
N LEU A 284 7.17 28.59 -17.30
CA LEU A 284 6.74 28.75 -15.91
C LEU A 284 7.19 30.10 -15.34
N PRO A 285 6.42 30.70 -14.42
CA PRO A 285 6.80 31.95 -13.76
C PRO A 285 8.14 31.83 -13.02
N GLY A 286 8.95 32.89 -13.05
CA GLY A 286 10.24 32.92 -12.34
C GLY A 286 10.14 32.75 -10.81
N SER A 287 8.95 32.94 -10.23
CA SER A 287 8.66 32.60 -8.83
C SER A 287 8.84 31.11 -8.53
N VAL A 288 8.51 30.22 -9.48
CA VAL A 288 8.69 28.77 -9.34
C VAL A 288 10.16 28.40 -9.18
N GLU A 289 11.03 28.96 -10.03
CA GLU A 289 12.48 28.77 -9.97
C GLU A 289 13.06 29.29 -8.63
N THR A 290 12.57 30.43 -8.16
CA THR A 290 12.98 31.01 -6.87
C THR A 290 12.59 30.11 -5.70
N SER A 291 11.38 29.56 -5.71
CA SER A 291 10.90 28.62 -4.70
C SER A 291 11.70 27.32 -4.69
N LEU A 292 12.09 26.80 -5.85
CA LEU A 292 12.90 25.58 -5.94
C LEU A 292 14.33 25.79 -5.44
N LYS A 293 14.93 26.96 -5.70
CA LYS A 293 16.22 27.33 -5.09
C LYS A 293 16.12 27.40 -3.56
N ASN A 294 14.99 27.87 -3.03
CA ASN A 294 14.76 27.85 -1.58
C ASN A 294 14.66 26.41 -1.05
N ILE A 295 13.95 25.53 -1.74
CA ILE A 295 13.88 24.09 -1.39
C ILE A 295 15.29 23.47 -1.40
N GLN A 296 16.08 23.75 -2.44
CA GLN A 296 17.47 23.30 -2.56
C GLN A 296 18.31 23.75 -1.36
N ASN A 297 18.24 25.03 -0.99
CA ASN A 297 19.00 25.58 0.14
C ASN A 297 18.62 24.97 1.48
N GLN A 298 17.36 24.52 1.63
CA GLN A 298 16.91 23.82 2.83
C GLN A 298 17.34 22.35 2.88
N GLY A 299 17.86 21.79 1.79
CA GLY A 299 18.20 20.36 1.68
C GLY A 299 16.98 19.43 1.72
N ASN A 300 15.79 19.98 1.43
CA ASN A 300 14.51 19.33 1.60
C ASN A 300 13.96 18.84 0.24
N HIS A 301 13.07 17.84 0.24
CA HIS A 301 12.32 17.39 -0.95
C HIS A 301 13.20 16.97 -2.14
N LYS A 302 14.15 16.07 -1.89
CA LYS A 302 15.10 15.55 -2.91
C LYS A 302 14.41 15.05 -4.19
N ILE A 303 13.27 14.38 -4.06
CA ILE A 303 12.48 13.85 -5.19
C ILE A 303 11.93 14.97 -6.08
N VAL A 304 11.43 16.06 -5.47
CA VAL A 304 10.91 17.24 -6.18
C VAL A 304 12.03 17.92 -6.96
N LEU A 305 13.19 18.14 -6.32
CA LEU A 305 14.37 18.72 -6.95
C LEU A 305 14.90 17.84 -8.08
N PHE A 306 14.99 16.53 -7.86
CA PHE A 306 15.41 15.57 -8.86
C PHE A 306 14.52 15.59 -10.10
N SER A 307 13.20 15.61 -9.89
CA SER A 307 12.21 15.70 -10.97
C SER A 307 12.34 17.01 -11.75
N TRP A 308 12.55 18.13 -11.06
CA TRP A 308 12.75 19.44 -11.69
C TRP A 308 14.03 19.51 -12.52
N VAL A 309 15.16 19.07 -11.94
CA VAL A 309 16.47 19.09 -12.60
C VAL A 309 16.44 18.29 -13.89
N LEU A 310 15.83 17.10 -13.87
CA LEU A 310 15.70 16.26 -15.06
C LEU A 310 14.82 16.88 -16.13
N ALA A 311 13.69 17.47 -15.73
CA ALA A 311 12.82 18.16 -16.66
C ALA A 311 13.52 19.39 -17.30
N LYS A 312 14.36 20.11 -16.55
CA LYS A 312 15.15 21.24 -17.06
C LYS A 312 16.24 20.82 -18.03
N LEU A 313 17.01 19.79 -17.70
CA LEU A 313 18.08 19.26 -18.55
C LEU A 313 17.58 18.90 -19.96
N LYS A 314 16.35 18.42 -20.07
CA LYS A 314 15.71 18.10 -21.36
C LYS A 314 15.35 19.29 -22.24
N THR A 315 15.31 20.49 -21.67
CA THR A 315 14.90 21.70 -22.38
C THR A 315 16.07 22.58 -22.78
N PHE A 316 17.27 22.28 -22.31
CA PHE A 316 18.47 23.01 -22.71
C PHE A 316 18.94 22.56 -24.08
N ASP A 317 19.37 23.54 -24.88
CA ASP A 317 20.06 23.30 -26.14
C ASP A 317 21.57 23.10 -25.90
N GLU A 318 22.27 22.45 -26.83
CA GLU A 318 23.74 22.25 -26.75
C GLU A 318 24.52 23.57 -26.59
N SER A 319 23.94 24.70 -27.01
CA SER A 319 24.52 26.03 -26.82
C SER A 319 24.56 26.51 -25.36
N GLU A 320 23.81 25.86 -24.45
CA GLU A 320 23.70 26.22 -23.03
C GLU A 320 24.60 25.35 -22.14
N SER A 321 25.81 25.05 -22.62
CA SER A 321 26.73 24.09 -21.98
C SER A 321 27.07 24.39 -20.52
N GLU A 322 27.15 25.66 -20.13
CA GLU A 322 27.40 26.06 -18.73
C GLU A 322 26.22 25.74 -17.81
N LEU A 323 24.99 25.95 -18.28
CA LEU A 323 23.77 25.63 -17.54
C LEU A 323 23.60 24.12 -17.42
N ILE A 324 23.82 23.38 -18.51
CA ILE A 324 23.83 21.92 -18.52
C ILE A 324 24.81 21.41 -17.45
N SER A 325 26.05 21.89 -17.48
CA SER A 325 27.09 21.50 -16.49
C SER A 325 26.68 21.81 -15.05
N SER A 326 26.02 22.94 -14.82
CA SER A 326 25.51 23.32 -13.49
C SER A 326 24.42 22.37 -12.98
N TYR A 327 23.46 22.03 -13.84
CA TYR A 327 22.36 21.12 -13.52
C TYR A 327 22.83 19.65 -13.41
N GLU A 328 23.80 19.21 -14.21
CA GLU A 328 24.45 17.90 -14.07
C GLU A 328 25.20 17.78 -12.73
N ASN A 329 25.88 18.85 -12.29
CA ASN A 329 26.50 18.86 -10.98
C ASN A 329 25.46 18.78 -9.85
N LEU A 330 24.34 19.49 -9.99
CA LEU A 330 23.23 19.38 -9.03
C LEU A 330 22.63 17.97 -9.01
N LEU A 331 22.48 17.34 -10.17
CA LEU A 331 22.02 15.96 -10.31
C LEU A 331 22.98 14.99 -9.59
N ARG A 332 24.29 15.18 -9.74
CA ARG A 332 25.31 14.40 -9.03
C ARG A 332 25.17 14.55 -7.51
N ILE A 333 25.03 15.78 -7.01
CA ILE A 333 24.81 16.04 -5.58
C ILE A 333 23.54 15.35 -5.07
N LEU A 334 22.47 15.35 -5.86
CA LEU A 334 21.22 14.65 -5.51
C LEU A 334 21.41 13.13 -5.45
N ILE A 335 22.12 12.54 -6.41
CA ILE A 335 22.42 11.09 -6.42
C ILE A 335 23.26 10.73 -5.19
N GLU A 336 24.33 11.47 -4.93
CA GLU A 336 25.20 11.27 -3.74
C GLU A 336 24.41 11.48 -2.44
N GLY A 337 23.42 12.38 -2.46
CA GLY A 337 22.47 12.62 -1.38
C GLY A 337 21.43 11.51 -1.16
N GLN A 338 21.62 10.30 -1.72
CA GLN A 338 20.73 9.15 -1.57
C GLN A 338 19.29 9.38 -2.07
N THR A 339 19.11 10.16 -3.14
CA THR A 339 17.77 10.43 -3.70
C THR A 339 17.01 9.14 -4.05
N PHE A 340 17.68 8.11 -4.58
CA PHE A 340 17.01 6.83 -4.87
C PHE A 340 16.50 6.10 -3.63
N MET A 341 17.17 6.23 -2.48
CA MET A 341 16.62 5.67 -1.24
C MET A 341 15.34 6.39 -0.85
N SER A 342 15.28 7.72 -1.00
CA SER A 342 14.05 8.49 -0.77
C SER A 342 12.94 8.12 -1.76
N VAL A 343 13.27 7.85 -3.03
CA VAL A 343 12.28 7.37 -4.02
C VAL A 343 11.80 5.97 -3.68
N ALA A 344 12.66 5.07 -3.22
CA ALA A 344 12.27 3.72 -2.80
C ALA A 344 11.37 3.75 -1.55
N GLU A 345 11.66 4.62 -0.59
CA GLU A 345 10.81 4.88 0.58
C GLU A 345 9.44 5.44 0.16
N PHE A 346 9.42 6.40 -0.75
CA PHE A 346 8.21 6.94 -1.34
C PHE A 346 7.35 5.86 -2.01
N LEU A 347 7.96 5.00 -2.84
CA LEU A 347 7.28 3.87 -3.50
C LEU A 347 6.83 2.79 -2.50
N SER A 348 7.49 2.69 -1.35
CA SER A 348 7.15 1.77 -0.27
C SER A 348 5.97 2.21 0.59
N SER A 349 5.55 3.47 0.47
CA SER A 349 4.47 4.04 1.27
C SER A 349 3.15 3.30 1.07
N LYS A 350 2.30 3.33 2.11
CA LYS A 350 0.99 2.65 2.10
C LYS A 350 0.10 3.19 0.97
N LEU A 351 0.10 4.51 0.75
CA LEU A 351 -0.67 5.14 -0.30
C LEU A 351 -0.28 4.64 -1.70
N ILE A 352 1.03 4.48 -1.97
CA ILE A 352 1.51 4.07 -3.31
C ILE A 352 1.29 2.58 -3.55
N LYS A 353 1.36 1.75 -2.49
CA LYS A 353 1.03 0.32 -2.58
C LYS A 353 -0.46 0.02 -2.63
N ALA A 354 -1.32 1.01 -2.37
CA ALA A 354 -2.76 0.81 -2.44
C ALA A 354 -3.20 0.53 -3.88
N GLU A 355 -4.13 -0.39 -4.07
CA GLU A 355 -4.70 -0.76 -5.37
C GLU A 355 -5.68 0.28 -5.93
N ILE A 356 -5.33 1.56 -5.85
CA ILE A 356 -6.13 2.69 -6.36
C ILE A 356 -5.52 3.23 -7.65
N ARG A 357 -6.36 3.73 -8.56
CA ARG A 357 -5.90 4.23 -9.88
C ARG A 357 -4.90 5.37 -9.76
N ALA A 358 -5.11 6.29 -8.81
CA ALA A 358 -4.21 7.42 -8.59
C ALA A 358 -2.78 6.97 -8.22
N ALA A 359 -2.64 5.93 -7.40
CA ALA A 359 -1.34 5.36 -7.04
C ALA A 359 -0.63 4.78 -8.27
N LYS A 360 -1.35 4.05 -9.13
CA LYS A 360 -0.81 3.53 -10.40
C LYS A 360 -0.34 4.64 -11.34
N LEU A 361 -1.08 5.74 -11.45
CA LEU A 361 -0.66 6.92 -12.23
C LEU A 361 0.62 7.55 -11.66
N ILE A 362 0.75 7.61 -10.34
CA ILE A 362 1.97 8.11 -9.67
C ILE A 362 3.14 7.17 -9.92
N GLN A 363 2.97 5.85 -9.77
CA GLN A 363 4.00 4.86 -10.06
C GLN A 363 4.47 4.95 -11.51
N ALA A 364 3.55 5.07 -12.47
CA ALA A 364 3.87 5.29 -13.88
C ALA A 364 4.65 6.60 -14.10
N GLY A 365 4.31 7.67 -13.37
CA GLY A 365 5.06 8.93 -13.37
C GLY A 365 6.50 8.77 -12.86
N VAL A 366 6.69 8.05 -11.75
CA VAL A 366 8.03 7.74 -11.19
C VAL A 366 8.82 6.84 -12.12
N PHE A 367 8.19 5.84 -12.72
CA PHE A 367 8.80 4.95 -13.71
C PHE A 367 9.37 5.76 -14.89
N LYS A 368 8.56 6.64 -15.49
CA LYS A 368 9.02 7.53 -16.56
C LYS A 368 10.15 8.43 -16.11
N LEU A 369 10.06 9.02 -14.93
CA LEU A 369 11.12 9.87 -14.39
C LEU A 369 12.47 9.12 -14.30
N LEU A 370 12.46 7.88 -13.81
CA LEU A 370 13.67 7.05 -13.72
C LEU A 370 14.16 6.57 -15.09
N ASP A 371 13.26 6.24 -16.01
CA ASP A 371 13.65 5.86 -17.37
C ASP A 371 14.34 7.02 -18.09
N GLU A 372 13.78 8.22 -17.99
CA GLU A 372 14.33 9.45 -18.54
C GLU A 372 15.70 9.78 -17.95
N PHE A 373 15.86 9.63 -16.64
CA PHE A 373 17.14 9.76 -15.96
C PHE A 373 18.20 8.82 -16.53
N LEU A 374 17.86 7.55 -16.72
CA LEU A 374 18.78 6.54 -17.23
C LEU A 374 19.11 6.73 -18.71
N VAL A 375 18.21 7.34 -19.48
CA VAL A 375 18.52 7.76 -20.86
C VAL A 375 19.50 8.95 -20.86
N ALA A 376 19.37 9.87 -19.91
CA ALA A 376 20.19 11.07 -19.84
C ALA A 376 21.63 10.82 -19.33
N ILE A 377 21.89 9.74 -18.60
CA ILE A 377 23.19 9.49 -17.94
C ILE A 377 23.98 8.36 -18.61
N ASP A 378 25.28 8.59 -18.82
CA ASP A 378 26.23 7.63 -19.42
C ASP A 378 26.90 6.69 -18.37
N MET A 379 26.69 6.92 -17.07
CA MET A 379 27.30 6.15 -15.96
C MET A 379 26.53 4.88 -15.57
N LYS A 380 25.89 4.19 -16.51
CA LYS A 380 24.99 3.05 -16.22
C LYS A 380 25.67 1.93 -15.46
N ASN A 381 26.95 1.65 -15.73
CA ASN A 381 27.71 0.60 -15.05
C ASN A 381 27.80 0.80 -13.53
N MET A 382 27.93 2.05 -13.06
CA MET A 382 28.01 2.33 -11.62
C MET A 382 26.65 2.24 -10.92
N LEU A 383 25.55 2.33 -11.69
CA LEU A 383 24.19 2.35 -11.16
C LEU A 383 23.62 0.93 -10.93
N VAL A 384 24.20 -0.10 -11.54
CA VAL A 384 23.74 -1.50 -11.40
C VAL A 384 23.84 -2.02 -9.97
N GLU A 385 24.82 -1.52 -9.21
CA GLU A 385 25.01 -1.87 -7.80
C GLU A 385 24.40 -0.84 -6.84
N ASN A 386 23.76 0.22 -7.35
CA ASN A 386 23.13 1.22 -6.50
C ASN A 386 21.87 0.63 -5.85
N GLU A 387 21.96 0.30 -4.56
CA GLU A 387 20.87 -0.33 -3.81
C GLU A 387 19.57 0.47 -3.87
N GLY A 388 19.63 1.81 -3.80
CA GLY A 388 18.45 2.66 -3.88
C GLY A 388 17.72 2.53 -5.22
N LEU A 389 18.45 2.57 -6.34
CA LEU A 389 17.86 2.41 -7.67
C LEU A 389 17.26 1.01 -7.86
N ILE A 390 17.96 -0.03 -7.39
CA ILE A 390 17.46 -1.40 -7.44
C ILE A 390 16.17 -1.54 -6.63
N ASN A 391 16.11 -0.97 -5.41
CA ASN A 391 14.90 -1.00 -4.60
C ASN A 391 13.75 -0.21 -5.25
N CYS A 392 14.03 0.93 -5.91
CA CYS A 392 13.01 1.64 -6.70
C CYS A 392 12.42 0.76 -7.80
N LEU A 393 13.28 0.10 -8.57
CA LEU A 393 12.88 -0.80 -9.65
C LEU A 393 12.08 -1.99 -9.14
N VAL A 394 12.50 -2.60 -8.03
CA VAL A 394 11.78 -3.69 -7.36
C VAL A 394 10.35 -3.25 -7.00
N HIS A 395 10.18 -2.09 -6.36
CA HIS A 395 8.84 -1.59 -6.01
C HIS A 395 7.99 -1.21 -7.23
N LEU A 396 8.60 -0.63 -8.27
CA LEU A 396 7.88 -0.32 -9.50
C LEU A 396 7.42 -1.59 -10.24
N MET A 397 8.26 -2.63 -10.25
CA MET A 397 7.91 -3.92 -10.82
C MET A 397 6.87 -4.70 -9.99
N GLU A 398 6.44 -4.22 -8.82
CA GLU A 398 5.26 -4.81 -8.14
C GLU A 398 3.99 -4.58 -8.96
N ASP A 399 3.94 -3.55 -9.82
CA ASP A 399 2.86 -3.39 -10.81
C ASP A 399 3.11 -4.27 -12.06
N PRO A 400 2.11 -5.05 -12.51
CA PRO A 400 2.27 -5.98 -13.62
C PRO A 400 2.54 -5.31 -14.97
N GLU A 401 1.97 -4.13 -15.23
CA GLU A 401 2.19 -3.41 -16.49
C GLU A 401 3.65 -2.93 -16.56
N ILE A 402 4.15 -2.38 -15.44
CA ILE A 402 5.54 -1.93 -15.34
C ILE A 402 6.52 -3.12 -15.40
N ALA A 403 6.20 -4.24 -14.72
CA ALA A 403 7.02 -5.46 -14.79
C ALA A 403 7.14 -5.99 -16.22
N GLN A 404 6.03 -6.00 -16.97
CA GLN A 404 6.02 -6.40 -18.37
C GLN A 404 6.83 -5.42 -19.23
N GLU A 405 6.70 -4.11 -19.00
CA GLU A 405 7.47 -3.09 -19.72
C GLU A 405 8.98 -3.26 -19.46
N CYS A 406 9.39 -3.46 -18.20
CA CYS A 406 10.79 -3.70 -17.82
C CYS A 406 11.41 -4.96 -18.45
N THR A 407 10.59 -5.93 -18.84
CA THR A 407 11.06 -7.20 -19.43
C THR A 407 11.01 -7.22 -20.95
N THR A 408 10.28 -6.29 -21.59
CA THR A 408 10.01 -6.29 -23.04
C THR A 408 10.40 -5.02 -23.78
N ALA A 409 10.43 -3.86 -23.11
CA ALA A 409 10.63 -2.56 -23.73
C ALA A 409 12.11 -2.26 -24.05
N ARG A 410 12.35 -1.22 -24.86
CA ARG A 410 13.69 -0.69 -25.19
C ARG A 410 13.87 0.69 -24.55
N GLY A 411 14.07 0.72 -23.24
CA GLY A 411 14.22 1.94 -22.44
C GLY A 411 15.55 2.03 -21.69
N GLY A 412 15.73 3.11 -20.92
CA GLY A 412 16.83 3.26 -19.97
C GLY A 412 16.80 2.19 -18.87
N LEU A 413 15.61 1.90 -18.32
CA LEU A 413 15.44 0.89 -17.27
C LEU A 413 15.70 -0.54 -17.77
N ASP A 414 15.27 -0.87 -18.98
CA ASP A 414 15.59 -2.16 -19.65
C ASP A 414 17.11 -2.36 -19.77
N THR A 415 17.86 -1.27 -20.01
CA THR A 415 19.33 -1.35 -20.04
C THR A 415 19.89 -1.78 -18.69
N ILE A 416 19.41 -1.20 -17.59
CA ILE A 416 19.84 -1.58 -16.23
C ILE A 416 19.45 -3.03 -15.92
N VAL A 417 18.22 -3.44 -16.25
CA VAL A 417 17.78 -4.82 -16.08
C VAL A 417 18.70 -5.77 -16.84
N LYS A 418 18.97 -5.53 -18.12
CA LYS A 418 19.92 -6.34 -18.91
C LYS A 418 21.30 -6.41 -18.28
N MET A 419 21.84 -5.28 -17.82
CA MET A 419 23.14 -5.24 -17.17
C MET A 419 23.17 -6.05 -15.88
N VAL A 420 22.10 -6.02 -15.07
CA VAL A 420 21.96 -6.90 -13.89
C VAL A 420 22.04 -8.38 -14.28
N PHE A 421 21.42 -8.80 -15.38
CA PHE A 421 21.53 -10.18 -15.86
C PHE A 421 22.93 -10.51 -16.41
N GLU A 422 23.54 -9.60 -17.17
CA GLU A 422 24.83 -9.81 -17.82
C GLU A 422 26.03 -9.76 -16.85
N GLN A 423 25.89 -9.13 -15.69
CA GLN A 423 26.94 -8.99 -14.65
C GLN A 423 26.89 -10.07 -13.56
N PHE A 424 26.05 -11.10 -13.71
CA PHE A 424 26.03 -12.22 -12.78
C PHE A 424 27.41 -12.94 -12.78
N PRO A 425 27.98 -13.37 -11.64
CA PRO A 425 27.42 -13.42 -10.29
C PRO A 425 27.67 -12.18 -9.43
N VAL A 426 28.33 -11.14 -9.95
CA VAL A 426 28.60 -9.90 -9.17
C VAL A 426 27.28 -9.26 -8.73
N SER A 427 26.34 -9.15 -9.66
CA SER A 427 24.99 -8.62 -9.46
C SER A 427 24.01 -9.60 -8.76
N PHE A 428 24.48 -10.66 -8.10
CA PHE A 428 23.62 -11.72 -7.53
C PHE A 428 22.45 -11.16 -6.72
N LEU A 429 22.70 -10.19 -5.83
CA LEU A 429 21.68 -9.63 -4.95
C LEU A 429 20.60 -8.88 -5.75
N SER A 430 21.01 -8.00 -6.67
CA SER A 430 20.11 -7.24 -7.53
C SER A 430 19.28 -8.15 -8.45
N LEU A 431 19.93 -9.14 -9.08
CA LEU A 431 19.25 -10.12 -9.93
C LEU A 431 18.21 -10.91 -9.16
N THR A 432 18.57 -11.35 -7.95
CA THR A 432 17.67 -12.14 -7.09
C THR A 432 16.43 -11.33 -6.71
N LYS A 433 16.61 -10.07 -6.28
CA LYS A 433 15.49 -9.17 -5.94
C LYS A 433 14.55 -8.93 -7.13
N PHE A 434 15.09 -8.71 -8.33
CA PHE A 434 14.26 -8.57 -9.54
C PHE A 434 13.47 -9.84 -9.82
N CYS A 435 14.13 -11.00 -9.77
CA CYS A 435 13.48 -12.27 -10.03
C CYS A 435 12.39 -12.57 -9.00
N GLN A 436 12.59 -12.22 -7.72
CA GLN A 436 11.59 -12.41 -6.66
C GLN A 436 10.29 -11.66 -6.93
N VAL A 437 10.36 -10.44 -7.46
CA VAL A 437 9.14 -9.69 -7.83
C VAL A 437 8.56 -10.24 -9.13
N LEU A 438 9.39 -10.50 -10.14
CA LEU A 438 8.92 -10.95 -11.44
C LEU A 438 8.20 -12.30 -11.40
N VAL A 439 8.59 -13.24 -10.51
CA VAL A 439 7.92 -14.55 -10.42
C VAL A 439 6.51 -14.47 -9.85
N ARG A 440 6.17 -13.40 -9.12
CA ARG A 440 4.83 -13.20 -8.53
C ARG A 440 3.77 -12.85 -9.57
N HIS A 441 4.18 -12.41 -10.75
CA HIS A 441 3.28 -12.05 -11.83
C HIS A 441 2.89 -13.25 -12.67
N ASP A 442 1.60 -13.32 -13.01
CA ASP A 442 1.02 -14.40 -13.80
C ASP A 442 1.79 -14.62 -15.12
N GLY A 443 2.24 -15.85 -15.32
CA GLY A 443 2.95 -16.29 -16.53
C GLY A 443 4.43 -15.89 -16.62
N LEU A 444 4.95 -15.03 -15.73
CA LEU A 444 6.36 -14.62 -15.75
C LEU A 444 7.29 -15.61 -15.04
N ALA A 445 6.79 -16.40 -14.09
CA ALA A 445 7.60 -17.39 -13.37
C ALA A 445 8.36 -18.34 -14.32
N LYS A 446 7.68 -18.90 -15.33
CA LYS A 446 8.29 -19.77 -16.35
C LYS A 446 9.41 -19.07 -17.14
N VAL A 447 9.18 -17.80 -17.50
CA VAL A 447 10.16 -16.99 -18.23
C VAL A 447 11.41 -16.77 -17.37
N VAL A 448 11.21 -16.39 -16.10
CA VAL A 448 12.30 -16.16 -15.14
C VAL A 448 13.12 -17.44 -14.94
N ILE A 449 12.47 -18.58 -14.67
CA ILE A 449 13.16 -19.87 -14.48
C ILE A 449 14.01 -20.25 -15.70
N SER A 450 13.46 -20.06 -16.91
CA SER A 450 14.18 -20.36 -18.15
C SER A 450 15.43 -19.47 -18.32
N LYS A 451 15.32 -18.17 -17.97
CA LYS A 451 16.45 -17.24 -17.99
C LYS A 451 17.51 -17.57 -16.93
N LEU A 452 17.09 -17.87 -15.70
CA LEU A 452 17.99 -18.23 -14.59
C LEU A 452 18.76 -19.53 -14.86
N SER A 453 18.17 -20.43 -15.64
CA SER A 453 18.81 -21.69 -16.03
C SER A 453 19.93 -21.51 -17.06
N ASN A 454 19.90 -20.41 -17.82
CA ASN A 454 20.84 -20.12 -18.90
C ASN A 454 21.09 -18.60 -19.03
N LEU A 455 21.81 -18.04 -18.06
CA LEU A 455 22.20 -16.63 -18.02
C LEU A 455 23.37 -16.40 -18.97
N MET A 456 23.21 -15.48 -19.93
CA MET A 456 24.31 -15.04 -20.78
C MET A 456 25.07 -13.92 -20.07
N VAL A 457 26.28 -14.23 -19.61
CA VAL A 457 27.11 -13.35 -18.77
C VAL A 457 28.27 -12.78 -19.58
N ASN A 458 28.59 -11.50 -19.36
CA ASN A 458 29.79 -10.87 -19.90
C ASN A 458 30.99 -11.21 -19.00
N SER A 459 32.13 -11.59 -19.59
CA SER A 459 33.36 -11.82 -18.83
C SER A 459 33.82 -10.50 -18.17
N VAL A 460 33.59 -10.33 -16.88
CA VAL A 460 34.24 -9.25 -16.11
C VAL A 460 35.25 -9.88 -15.17
N VAL A 461 36.51 -9.53 -15.42
CA VAL A 461 37.72 -9.94 -14.71
C VAL A 461 37.84 -9.12 -13.42
N ASP A 462 38.07 -9.78 -12.28
CA ASP A 462 39.02 -9.26 -11.29
C ASP A 462 39.58 -10.40 -10.42
N GLY A 463 40.87 -10.67 -10.59
CA GLY A 463 41.59 -11.86 -10.10
C GLY A 463 41.97 -11.85 -8.62
N SER A 464 41.17 -11.27 -7.73
CA SER A 464 41.50 -11.12 -6.30
C SER A 464 40.52 -11.74 -5.31
N SER A 465 39.40 -12.31 -5.76
CA SER A 465 38.43 -12.99 -4.88
C SER A 465 38.32 -14.48 -5.21
N LEU A 466 38.13 -15.30 -4.17
CA LEU A 466 37.97 -16.77 -4.19
C LEU A 466 36.75 -17.28 -5.00
N ASP A 467 36.08 -16.40 -5.77
CA ASP A 467 34.74 -16.61 -6.30
C ASP A 467 34.63 -16.66 -7.83
N THR A 468 35.73 -16.63 -8.61
CA THR A 468 35.64 -16.82 -10.07
C THR A 468 36.81 -17.63 -10.69
N PRO A 469 36.53 -18.51 -11.67
CA PRO A 469 37.57 -19.12 -12.49
C PRO A 469 38.12 -18.10 -13.50
N PHE A 470 39.45 -18.04 -13.62
CA PHE A 470 40.19 -17.14 -14.51
C PHE A 470 39.88 -17.42 -16.00
N TYR A 471 39.24 -16.48 -16.70
CA TYR A 471 39.13 -16.52 -18.16
C TYR A 471 39.31 -15.12 -18.77
N ASN A 472 40.16 -15.04 -19.79
CA ASN A 472 40.75 -13.80 -20.32
C ASN A 472 40.25 -13.47 -21.73
N ASP A 473 38.98 -13.75 -22.04
CA ASP A 473 38.43 -13.55 -23.38
C ASP A 473 37.01 -12.98 -23.37
N SER A 474 36.78 -11.96 -24.20
CA SER A 474 35.55 -11.14 -24.38
C SER A 474 34.28 -11.88 -24.82
N SER A 475 34.24 -13.20 -24.68
CA SER A 475 33.10 -14.03 -25.07
C SER A 475 32.02 -14.06 -23.99
N LYS A 476 30.75 -14.13 -24.42
CA LYS A 476 29.62 -14.35 -23.51
C LYS A 476 29.57 -15.83 -23.11
N TYR A 477 29.43 -16.12 -21.82
CA TYR A 477 29.32 -17.48 -21.30
C TYR A 477 27.94 -17.74 -20.72
N ALA A 478 27.47 -18.99 -20.82
CA ALA A 478 26.26 -19.44 -20.17
C ALA A 478 26.55 -19.82 -18.71
N MET A 479 25.87 -19.18 -17.75
CA MET A 479 25.88 -19.55 -16.34
C MET A 479 24.49 -20.00 -15.88
N ASN A 480 24.44 -20.85 -14.86
CA ASN A 480 23.19 -21.30 -14.26
C ASN A 480 23.12 -20.78 -12.81
N TYR A 481 22.09 -19.99 -12.51
CA TYR A 481 21.89 -19.37 -11.20
C TYR A 481 21.78 -20.41 -10.09
N PHE A 482 20.98 -21.46 -10.30
CA PHE A 482 20.75 -22.50 -9.30
C PHE A 482 22.00 -23.34 -9.05
N LEU A 483 22.81 -23.59 -10.08
CA LEU A 483 24.09 -24.26 -9.93
C LEU A 483 25.05 -23.43 -9.07
N TYR A 484 25.10 -22.11 -9.28
CA TYR A 484 25.92 -21.20 -8.47
C TYR A 484 25.44 -21.16 -7.01
N LEU A 485 24.12 -21.05 -6.78
CA LEU A 485 23.54 -21.13 -5.43
C LEU A 485 23.90 -22.46 -4.74
N ALA A 486 23.78 -23.58 -5.45
CA ALA A 486 24.16 -24.90 -4.95
C ALA A 486 25.66 -24.98 -4.60
N GLN A 487 26.54 -24.38 -5.41
CA GLN A 487 27.98 -24.33 -5.11
C GLN A 487 28.26 -23.55 -3.82
N ILE A 488 27.62 -22.39 -3.64
CA ILE A 488 27.75 -21.59 -2.42
C ILE A 488 27.27 -22.40 -1.20
N THR A 489 26.08 -23.00 -1.27
CA THR A 489 25.52 -23.78 -0.16
C THR A 489 26.41 -24.96 0.20
N ARG A 490 26.95 -25.67 -0.80
CA ARG A 490 27.86 -26.79 -0.57
C ARG A 490 29.13 -26.35 0.18
N LYS A 491 29.76 -25.25 -0.24
CA LYS A 491 30.96 -24.73 0.41
C LYS A 491 30.72 -24.40 1.89
N LEU A 492 29.55 -23.86 2.22
CA LEU A 492 29.13 -23.60 3.59
C LEU A 492 28.86 -24.88 4.39
N CYS A 493 28.25 -25.90 3.78
CA CYS A 493 28.08 -27.21 4.42
C CYS A 493 29.41 -27.91 4.72
N GLU A 494 30.41 -27.74 3.85
CA GLU A 494 31.74 -28.34 4.00
C GLU A 494 32.61 -27.62 5.04
N ASN A 495 32.44 -26.30 5.19
CA ASN A 495 33.24 -25.47 6.10
C ASN A 495 32.37 -24.68 7.09
N PRO A 496 31.73 -25.35 8.06
CA PRO A 496 30.76 -24.74 8.97
C PRO A 496 31.35 -23.67 9.91
N ASN A 497 32.68 -23.59 10.03
CA ASN A 497 33.38 -22.65 10.90
C ASN A 497 33.77 -21.33 10.20
N GLU A 498 33.67 -21.26 8.88
CA GLU A 498 34.02 -20.08 8.06
C GLU A 498 32.77 -19.43 7.45
N LEU A 499 31.86 -18.99 8.33
CA LEU A 499 30.59 -18.41 7.93
C LEU A 499 30.76 -16.90 7.65
N ASP A 500 30.93 -16.55 6.38
CA ASP A 500 30.82 -15.16 5.94
C ASP A 500 29.33 -14.74 5.90
N GLU A 501 28.98 -13.71 6.68
CA GLU A 501 27.62 -13.15 6.74
C GLU A 501 27.10 -12.72 5.36
N LYS A 502 27.97 -12.21 4.48
CA LYS A 502 27.58 -11.81 3.12
C LYS A 502 27.17 -13.01 2.27
N VAL A 503 27.89 -14.13 2.42
CA VAL A 503 27.61 -15.37 1.70
C VAL A 503 26.31 -16.00 2.24
N LEU A 504 26.11 -15.99 3.55
CA LEU A 504 24.85 -16.42 4.17
C LEU A 504 23.66 -15.59 3.69
N HIS A 505 23.82 -14.26 3.60
CA HIS A 505 22.77 -13.38 3.09
C HIS A 505 22.42 -13.69 1.62
N LYS A 506 23.43 -13.89 0.75
CA LYS A 506 23.21 -14.33 -0.63
C LYS A 506 22.47 -15.67 -0.69
N MET A 507 22.90 -16.64 0.12
CA MET A 507 22.26 -17.96 0.17
C MET A 507 20.79 -17.84 0.61
N LEU A 508 20.51 -17.06 1.66
CA LEU A 508 19.15 -16.84 2.15
C LEU A 508 18.25 -16.24 1.05
N LEU A 509 18.67 -15.14 0.43
CA LEU A 509 17.92 -14.51 -0.67
C LEU A 509 17.70 -15.47 -1.85
N GLY A 510 18.70 -16.29 -2.19
CA GLY A 510 18.57 -17.27 -3.27
C GLY A 510 17.52 -18.35 -2.96
N PHE A 511 17.43 -18.81 -1.71
CA PHE A 511 16.36 -19.71 -1.29
C PHE A 511 15.01 -19.00 -1.15
N GLU A 512 14.97 -17.69 -0.87
CA GLU A 512 13.73 -16.90 -0.88
C GLU A 512 13.18 -16.84 -2.29
N LEU A 513 14.04 -16.62 -3.29
CA LEU A 513 13.63 -16.73 -4.69
C LEU A 513 13.10 -18.12 -5.04
N ILE A 514 13.73 -19.20 -4.57
CA ILE A 514 13.18 -20.56 -4.78
C ILE A 514 11.80 -20.69 -4.14
N CYS A 515 11.61 -20.20 -2.91
CA CYS A 515 10.32 -20.21 -2.24
C CYS A 515 9.25 -19.47 -3.04
N GLU A 516 9.55 -18.28 -3.57
CA GLU A 516 8.64 -17.53 -4.44
C GLU A 516 8.35 -18.30 -5.74
N ILE A 517 9.37 -18.93 -6.36
CA ILE A 517 9.14 -19.77 -7.54
C ILE A 517 8.19 -20.93 -7.21
N VAL A 518 8.35 -21.61 -6.07
CA VAL A 518 7.44 -22.70 -5.66
C VAL A 518 6.00 -22.20 -5.47
N ASN A 519 5.81 -20.99 -4.97
CA ASN A 519 4.48 -20.43 -4.70
C ASN A 519 3.72 -20.04 -5.98
N TYR A 520 4.42 -19.48 -6.98
CA TYR A 520 3.78 -18.87 -8.15
C TYR A 520 3.96 -19.66 -9.45
N TYR A 521 4.81 -20.68 -9.47
CA TYR A 521 4.97 -21.53 -10.65
C TYR A 521 3.91 -22.63 -10.70
N ASP A 522 3.09 -22.60 -11.75
CA ASP A 522 2.02 -23.56 -12.01
C ASP A 522 2.48 -24.88 -12.66
N GLY A 523 3.75 -24.94 -13.09
CA GLY A 523 4.34 -26.13 -13.72
C GLY A 523 4.95 -27.11 -12.72
N ASN A 524 5.60 -28.15 -13.26
CA ASN A 524 6.27 -29.14 -12.44
C ASN A 524 7.62 -28.60 -11.92
N ILE A 525 7.77 -28.51 -10.60
CA ILE A 525 8.97 -27.92 -9.95
C ILE A 525 10.22 -28.75 -10.24
N THR A 526 10.06 -30.05 -10.52
CA THR A 526 11.21 -30.89 -10.89
C THR A 526 11.92 -30.39 -12.16
N ASP A 527 11.22 -29.64 -13.00
CA ASP A 527 11.73 -29.14 -14.28
C ASP A 527 12.48 -27.82 -14.12
N CYS A 528 12.44 -27.19 -12.94
CA CYS A 528 13.01 -25.86 -12.69
C CYS A 528 14.53 -25.87 -12.43
N GLY A 529 15.17 -27.04 -12.38
CA GLY A 529 16.63 -27.17 -12.27
C GLY A 529 17.24 -26.86 -10.89
N PHE A 530 16.45 -26.57 -9.86
CA PHE A 530 16.92 -26.29 -8.50
C PHE A 530 16.83 -27.46 -7.51
N SER A 531 16.58 -28.69 -7.98
CA SER A 531 16.51 -29.89 -7.13
C SER A 531 17.77 -30.11 -6.28
N ASN A 532 18.95 -29.83 -6.84
CA ASN A 532 20.21 -29.87 -6.11
C ASN A 532 20.30 -28.83 -4.99
N CYS A 533 19.69 -27.64 -5.16
CA CYS A 533 19.64 -26.62 -4.12
C CYS A 533 18.83 -27.13 -2.93
N LEU A 534 17.68 -27.76 -3.17
CA LEU A 534 16.84 -28.31 -2.10
C LEU A 534 17.57 -29.40 -1.30
N VAL A 535 18.23 -30.35 -1.97
CA VAL A 535 19.02 -31.38 -1.28
C VAL A 535 20.13 -30.77 -0.40
N LEU A 536 20.76 -29.70 -0.86
CA LEU A 536 21.78 -29.00 -0.08
C LEU A 536 21.17 -28.18 1.06
N LEU A 537 19.99 -27.60 0.88
CA LEU A 537 19.24 -26.96 1.96
C LEU A 537 18.87 -27.97 3.05
N ASP A 538 18.39 -29.16 2.68
CA ASP A 538 18.14 -30.27 3.62
C ASP A 538 19.40 -30.56 4.44
N GLN A 539 20.55 -30.70 3.79
CA GLN A 539 21.82 -30.96 4.45
C GLN A 539 22.22 -29.82 5.37
N PHE A 540 22.10 -28.58 4.91
CA PHE A 540 22.42 -27.39 5.68
C PHE A 540 21.57 -27.27 6.95
N VAL A 541 20.25 -27.45 6.83
CA VAL A 541 19.32 -27.43 7.99
C VAL A 541 19.60 -28.60 8.94
N ASN A 542 19.98 -29.77 8.44
CA ASN A 542 20.37 -30.89 9.31
C ASN A 542 21.68 -30.62 10.09
N ILE A 543 22.62 -29.85 9.54
CA ILE A 543 23.89 -29.50 10.19
C ILE A 543 23.70 -28.35 11.18
N HIS A 544 22.96 -27.31 10.78
CA HIS A 544 22.95 -26.01 11.47
C HIS A 544 21.62 -25.64 12.12
N GLY A 545 20.53 -26.36 11.83
CA GLY A 545 19.18 -25.94 12.18
C GLY A 545 18.92 -25.77 13.67
N THR A 546 19.67 -26.44 14.54
CA THR A 546 19.51 -26.29 16.00
C THR A 546 20.10 -25.00 16.56
N SER A 547 20.87 -24.24 15.77
CA SER A 547 21.44 -22.96 16.20
C SER A 547 20.48 -21.81 15.86
N ALA A 548 20.23 -20.95 16.85
CA ALA A 548 19.33 -19.81 16.73
C ALA A 548 19.74 -18.85 15.59
N ASN A 549 21.03 -18.79 15.25
CA ASN A 549 21.55 -17.94 14.18
C ASN A 549 21.09 -18.38 12.78
N PHE A 550 20.59 -19.61 12.63
CA PHE A 550 20.10 -20.15 11.36
C PHE A 550 18.58 -20.31 11.30
N ALA A 551 17.84 -19.74 12.25
CA ALA A 551 16.37 -19.72 12.22
C ALA A 551 15.78 -19.25 10.87
N PRO A 552 16.34 -18.25 10.15
CA PRO A 552 15.85 -17.87 8.82
C PRO A 552 15.89 -19.01 7.80
N PHE A 553 16.92 -19.85 7.81
CA PHE A 553 17.04 -21.00 6.91
C PHE A 553 16.09 -22.13 7.26
N VAL A 554 15.73 -22.26 8.53
CA VAL A 554 14.74 -23.24 8.97
C VAL A 554 13.34 -22.78 8.58
N LYS A 555 13.05 -21.48 8.73
CA LYS A 555 11.81 -20.83 8.25
C LYS A 555 11.64 -21.02 6.74
N ILE A 556 12.68 -20.75 5.97
CA ILE A 556 12.60 -20.86 4.51
C ILE A 556 12.47 -22.29 4.03
N TYR A 557 13.20 -23.21 4.67
CA TYR A 557 13.07 -24.64 4.44
C TYR A 557 11.63 -25.09 4.65
N PHE A 558 11.03 -24.71 5.80
CA PHE A 558 9.65 -25.04 6.08
C PHE A 558 8.69 -24.50 5.02
N ASN A 559 8.83 -23.21 4.68
CA ASN A 559 7.96 -22.56 3.70
C ASN A 559 8.03 -23.23 2.32
N ILE A 560 9.24 -23.53 1.81
CA ILE A 560 9.41 -24.22 0.53
C ILE A 560 8.69 -25.58 0.54
N HIS A 561 8.96 -26.42 1.55
CA HIS A 561 8.36 -27.76 1.58
C HIS A 561 6.86 -27.74 1.86
N ALA A 562 6.36 -26.83 2.70
CA ALA A 562 4.93 -26.64 2.90
C ALA A 562 4.23 -26.28 1.59
N MET A 563 4.82 -25.37 0.81
CA MET A 563 4.26 -24.92 -0.46
C MET A 563 4.35 -25.99 -1.54
N MET A 564 5.41 -26.82 -1.55
CA MET A 564 5.47 -28.01 -2.40
C MET A 564 4.33 -28.99 -2.11
N VAL A 565 4.00 -29.24 -0.83
CA VAL A 565 2.85 -30.07 -0.44
C VAL A 565 1.53 -29.46 -0.93
N LEU A 566 1.36 -28.14 -0.75
CA LEU A 566 0.14 -27.43 -1.12
C LEU A 566 -0.12 -27.42 -2.64
N HIS A 567 0.93 -27.26 -3.45
CA HIS A 567 0.79 -27.04 -4.90
C HIS A 567 1.03 -28.28 -5.78
N GLN A 568 1.80 -29.28 -5.33
CA GLN A 568 2.27 -30.35 -6.22
C GLN A 568 1.67 -31.73 -5.97
N ASN A 569 0.67 -31.83 -5.08
CA ASN A 569 0.17 -33.11 -4.57
C ASN A 569 1.30 -34.02 -4.03
N SER A 570 2.45 -33.46 -3.64
CA SER A 570 3.48 -34.23 -2.96
C SER A 570 2.98 -34.58 -1.57
N THR A 571 3.33 -35.77 -1.10
CA THR A 571 2.94 -36.14 0.26
C THR A 571 3.89 -35.46 1.24
N ILE A 572 3.39 -35.07 2.41
CA ILE A 572 4.20 -34.57 3.52
C ILE A 572 5.35 -35.55 3.82
N GLN A 573 5.06 -36.84 3.70
CA GLN A 573 6.05 -37.90 3.82
C GLN A 573 7.18 -37.72 2.82
N GLN A 574 6.90 -37.51 1.53
CA GLN A 574 7.94 -37.30 0.53
C GLN A 574 8.82 -36.07 0.81
N GLU A 575 8.20 -34.98 1.28
CA GLU A 575 8.89 -33.71 1.50
C GLU A 575 9.69 -33.67 2.81
N PHE A 576 9.09 -34.09 3.93
CA PHE A 576 9.70 -33.97 5.25
C PHE A 576 10.47 -35.23 5.73
N GLN A 577 10.36 -36.39 5.05
CA GLN A 577 11.13 -37.60 5.45
C GLN A 577 12.63 -37.51 5.13
N ARG A 578 13.05 -36.59 4.26
CA ARG A 578 14.47 -36.43 3.88
C ARG A 578 15.32 -35.81 4.98
N LEU A 579 14.70 -35.17 5.97
CA LEU A 579 15.41 -34.73 7.17
C LEU A 579 15.96 -35.95 7.91
N LYS A 580 17.20 -35.86 8.41
CA LYS A 580 17.72 -36.86 9.35
C LYS A 580 16.98 -36.80 10.70
N MET A 581 16.36 -35.66 10.99
CA MET A 581 15.60 -35.39 12.21
C MET A 581 14.14 -34.96 11.95
N PRO A 582 13.30 -35.69 11.18
CA PRO A 582 11.87 -35.36 11.07
C PRO A 582 11.23 -35.44 12.47
N ARG A 583 11.77 -36.42 13.22
CA ARG A 583 12.20 -36.40 14.63
C ARG A 583 11.86 -35.18 15.52
N GLN A 584 12.43 -34.05 15.16
CA GLN A 584 12.60 -32.88 16.04
C GLN A 584 12.13 -31.59 15.39
N PHE A 585 11.77 -31.66 14.09
CA PHE A 585 11.41 -30.49 13.31
C PHE A 585 9.96 -30.08 13.54
N LEU A 586 9.01 -30.99 13.31
CA LEU A 586 7.57 -30.72 13.43
C LEU A 586 7.08 -30.83 14.88
N PRO A 587 6.03 -30.08 15.27
CA PRO A 587 5.40 -30.18 16.58
C PRO A 587 4.92 -31.59 16.91
N ARG A 588 5.04 -32.01 18.17
CA ARG A 588 4.72 -33.38 18.61
C ARG A 588 4.02 -33.45 19.95
N LEU A 589 3.26 -34.51 20.13
CA LEU A 589 2.64 -34.83 21.40
C LEU A 589 3.61 -35.62 22.28
N GLN A 590 3.70 -35.22 23.54
CA GLN A 590 4.56 -35.87 24.54
C GLN A 590 4.10 -37.29 24.88
N THR A 591 2.79 -37.53 24.88
CA THR A 591 2.18 -38.83 25.16
C THR A 591 1.01 -39.09 24.22
N ARG A 592 0.81 -40.36 23.83
CA ARG A 592 -0.29 -40.80 22.96
C ARG A 592 -1.61 -41.00 23.70
N GLU A 593 -1.59 -41.12 25.02
CA GLU A 593 -2.66 -41.85 25.70
C GLU A 593 -3.90 -41.03 26.08
N LYS A 594 -3.90 -39.69 26.08
CA LYS A 594 -5.10 -38.91 26.41
C LYS A 594 -5.12 -37.51 25.79
N ILE A 595 -5.65 -37.40 24.56
CA ILE A 595 -5.78 -36.13 23.82
C ILE A 595 -6.49 -35.01 24.64
N PRO A 596 -7.56 -35.29 25.41
CA PRO A 596 -8.19 -34.27 26.25
C PRO A 596 -7.28 -33.71 27.36
N GLU A 597 -6.46 -34.56 27.98
CA GLU A 597 -5.48 -34.12 29.00
C GLU A 597 -4.33 -33.32 28.37
N VAL A 598 -3.85 -33.74 27.19
CA VAL A 598 -2.80 -33.05 26.43
C VAL A 598 -3.22 -31.64 25.99
N LEU A 599 -4.48 -31.45 25.59
CA LEU A 599 -5.06 -30.15 25.26
C LEU A 599 -5.12 -29.21 26.48
N MET A 600 -5.48 -29.74 27.65
CA MET A 600 -5.52 -28.96 28.89
C MET A 600 -4.12 -28.63 29.44
N GLN A 601 -3.14 -29.50 29.21
CA GLN A 601 -1.81 -29.40 29.83
C GLN A 601 -0.72 -28.82 28.90
N ARG A 602 -1.06 -28.41 27.67
CA ARG A 602 -0.13 -27.81 26.68
C ARG A 602 1.10 -28.69 26.36
N HIS A 603 0.93 -30.01 26.34
CA HIS A 603 2.03 -30.98 26.16
C HIS A 603 2.49 -31.15 24.69
N ILE A 604 2.81 -30.04 24.01
CA ILE A 604 3.54 -30.08 22.74
C ILE A 604 5.04 -30.08 23.07
N ILE A 605 5.77 -31.11 22.63
CA ILE A 605 7.22 -31.16 22.72
C ILE A 605 7.80 -29.98 21.93
N ASP A 606 8.71 -29.25 22.57
CA ASP A 606 9.41 -28.15 21.93
C ASP A 606 10.20 -28.67 20.72
N SER A 607 9.77 -28.23 19.54
CA SER A 607 10.37 -28.59 18.25
C SER A 607 11.00 -27.35 17.64
N LEU A 608 11.94 -27.53 16.73
CA LEU A 608 12.62 -26.40 16.11
C LEU A 608 11.63 -25.48 15.37
N LEU A 609 10.65 -26.04 14.65
CA LEU A 609 9.59 -25.26 14.02
C LEU A 609 8.75 -24.53 15.07
N LEU A 610 8.38 -25.18 16.17
CA LEU A 610 7.59 -24.54 17.23
C LEU A 610 8.32 -23.35 17.86
N GLN A 611 9.64 -23.43 18.05
CA GLN A 611 10.44 -22.32 18.54
C GLN A 611 10.42 -21.14 17.57
N ILE A 612 10.47 -21.41 16.26
CA ILE A 612 10.39 -20.38 15.21
C ILE A 612 9.00 -19.75 15.18
N LEU A 613 7.94 -20.57 15.19
CA LEU A 613 6.57 -20.09 15.22
C LEU A 613 6.33 -19.20 16.45
N ARG A 614 6.80 -19.62 17.63
CA ARG A 614 6.72 -18.82 18.88
C ARG A 614 7.50 -17.52 18.82
N LYS A 615 8.66 -17.52 18.15
CA LYS A 615 9.44 -16.29 17.96
C LYS A 615 8.70 -15.31 17.05
N GLU A 616 8.06 -15.83 16.01
CA GLU A 616 7.29 -15.03 15.05
C GLU A 616 6.06 -14.36 15.69
N GLU A 617 5.51 -14.90 16.79
CA GLU A 617 4.42 -14.25 17.57
C GLU A 617 4.76 -12.81 18.02
N TYR A 618 6.06 -12.50 18.17
CA TYR A 618 6.56 -11.18 18.56
C TYR A 618 7.09 -10.35 17.37
N GLU A 619 7.07 -10.91 16.16
CA GLU A 619 7.43 -10.21 14.93
C GLU A 619 6.21 -9.49 14.35
N THR A 620 6.43 -8.54 13.43
CA THR A 620 5.34 -7.81 12.77
C THR A 620 4.75 -8.55 11.57
N LYS A 621 5.51 -9.50 11.01
CA LYS A 621 5.14 -10.33 9.86
C LYS A 621 5.03 -11.79 10.29
N HIS A 622 3.92 -12.43 9.92
CA HIS A 622 3.55 -13.77 10.40
C HIS A 622 3.50 -14.82 9.28
N SER A 623 4.40 -14.74 8.30
CA SER A 623 4.35 -15.56 7.08
C SER A 623 4.55 -17.06 7.33
N THR A 624 5.39 -17.47 8.27
CA THR A 624 5.58 -18.91 8.59
C THR A 624 4.36 -19.47 9.32
N ILE A 625 3.77 -18.68 10.23
CA ILE A 625 2.53 -19.05 10.93
C ILE A 625 1.40 -19.25 9.91
N LYS A 626 1.22 -18.32 8.96
CA LYS A 626 0.25 -18.49 7.87
C LYS A 626 0.51 -19.75 7.06
N ALA A 627 1.75 -19.96 6.58
CA ALA A 627 2.12 -21.18 5.84
C ALA A 627 1.87 -22.47 6.65
N TYR A 628 2.09 -22.44 7.97
CA TYR A 628 1.79 -23.57 8.85
C TYR A 628 0.30 -23.82 9.01
N LEU A 629 -0.51 -22.76 9.15
CA LEU A 629 -1.97 -22.87 9.19
C LEU A 629 -2.53 -23.38 7.85
N ASP A 630 -2.02 -22.92 6.71
CA ASP A 630 -2.40 -23.42 5.40
C ASP A 630 -2.05 -24.90 5.22
N LEU A 631 -0.86 -25.31 5.67
CA LEU A 631 -0.47 -26.72 5.70
C LEU A 631 -1.43 -27.54 6.57
N ILE A 632 -1.79 -27.06 7.77
CA ILE A 632 -2.78 -27.72 8.63
C ILE A 632 -4.12 -27.81 7.92
N LEU A 633 -4.62 -26.71 7.34
CA LEU A 633 -5.89 -26.66 6.62
C LEU A 633 -5.90 -27.67 5.48
N HIS A 634 -4.81 -27.77 4.71
CA HIS A 634 -4.67 -28.76 3.65
C HIS A 634 -4.72 -30.19 4.20
N CYS A 635 -3.94 -30.51 5.24
CA CYS A 635 -3.95 -31.83 5.86
C CYS A 635 -5.34 -32.21 6.39
N VAL A 636 -5.99 -31.24 7.04
CA VAL A 636 -7.36 -31.33 7.53
C VAL A 636 -8.37 -31.36 6.39
N SER A 637 -8.06 -30.94 5.17
CA SER A 637 -8.98 -31.07 4.03
C SER A 637 -8.80 -32.42 3.33
N THR A 638 -7.56 -32.89 3.16
CA THR A 638 -7.21 -34.13 2.44
C THR A 638 -7.18 -35.38 3.31
N ASN A 639 -7.22 -35.23 4.64
CA ASN A 639 -7.11 -36.31 5.62
C ASN A 639 -5.71 -36.99 5.62
N SER A 640 -4.66 -36.26 5.27
CA SER A 640 -3.28 -36.76 5.27
C SER A 640 -2.59 -36.54 6.62
N ASP A 641 -1.78 -37.52 7.07
CA ASP A 641 -0.82 -37.36 8.17
C ASP A 641 -1.42 -36.85 9.50
N ALA A 642 -2.52 -37.48 9.94
CA ALA A 642 -3.26 -37.12 11.14
C ALA A 642 -2.38 -37.07 12.41
N GLU A 643 -1.56 -38.09 12.64
CA GLU A 643 -0.74 -38.19 13.86
C GLU A 643 0.43 -37.20 13.92
N SER A 644 1.05 -36.89 12.77
CA SER A 644 2.29 -36.11 12.74
C SER A 644 2.09 -34.62 12.57
N ILE A 645 1.01 -34.19 11.89
CA ILE A 645 0.77 -32.77 11.59
C ILE A 645 -0.60 -32.30 12.03
N GLN A 646 -1.68 -33.00 11.66
CA GLN A 646 -3.03 -32.49 11.95
C GLN A 646 -3.25 -32.30 13.46
N ILE A 647 -3.04 -33.34 14.28
CA ILE A 647 -3.34 -33.26 15.71
C ILE A 647 -2.40 -32.28 16.43
N PRO A 648 -1.06 -32.35 16.29
CA PRO A 648 -0.17 -31.36 16.92
C PRO A 648 -0.44 -29.93 16.43
N GLY A 649 -0.75 -29.76 15.14
CA GLY A 649 -1.07 -28.47 14.54
C GLY A 649 -2.39 -27.88 15.04
N LEU A 650 -3.44 -28.68 15.14
CA LEU A 650 -4.72 -28.25 15.72
C LEU A 650 -4.56 -27.87 17.20
N ILE A 651 -3.80 -28.65 17.98
CA ILE A 651 -3.52 -28.31 19.38
C ILE A 651 -2.73 -27.01 19.47
N TYR A 652 -1.71 -26.83 18.62
CA TYR A 652 -0.94 -25.57 18.57
C TYR A 652 -1.84 -24.38 18.24
N MET A 653 -2.63 -24.48 17.17
CA MET A 653 -3.55 -23.44 16.74
C MET A 653 -4.54 -23.08 17.85
N MET A 654 -5.18 -24.06 18.47
CA MET A 654 -6.20 -23.84 19.50
C MET A 654 -5.63 -23.33 20.83
N SER A 655 -4.41 -23.73 21.17
CA SER A 655 -3.79 -23.39 22.46
C SER A 655 -2.95 -22.11 22.41
N PHE A 656 -2.40 -21.75 21.26
CA PHE A 656 -1.41 -20.67 21.14
C PHE A 656 -1.79 -19.61 20.09
N VAL A 657 -2.28 -20.01 18.91
CA VAL A 657 -2.56 -19.04 17.84
C VAL A 657 -3.91 -18.37 18.07
N PHE A 658 -5.01 -19.12 17.98
CA PHE A 658 -6.36 -18.56 17.97
C PHE A 658 -6.68 -17.68 19.20
N PRO A 659 -6.35 -18.08 20.45
CA PRO A 659 -6.67 -17.26 21.63
C PRO A 659 -5.83 -15.99 21.76
N TYR A 660 -4.59 -15.99 21.23
CA TYR A 660 -3.62 -14.94 21.55
C TYR A 660 -3.23 -14.06 20.35
N HIS A 661 -3.49 -14.50 19.11
CA HIS A 661 -3.05 -13.76 17.93
C HIS A 661 -3.58 -12.33 17.86
N LYS A 662 -4.75 -12.02 18.45
CA LYS A 662 -5.27 -10.66 18.53
C LYS A 662 -4.36 -9.67 19.28
N ASN A 663 -3.48 -10.19 20.14
CA ASN A 663 -2.53 -9.40 20.93
C ASN A 663 -1.13 -9.32 20.30
N TRP A 664 -0.89 -10.00 19.18
CA TRP A 664 0.39 -9.92 18.48
C TRP A 664 0.58 -8.57 17.80
N GLN A 665 1.82 -8.27 17.43
CA GLN A 665 2.15 -7.08 16.66
C GLN A 665 1.94 -7.38 15.18
N TYR A 666 1.26 -6.49 14.46
CA TYR A 666 1.05 -6.63 13.03
C TYR A 666 1.57 -5.39 12.32
N SER A 667 2.27 -5.59 11.21
CA SER A 667 2.53 -4.49 10.27
C SER A 667 1.26 -4.07 9.53
N ASP A 668 0.34 -5.01 9.33
CA ASP A 668 -0.92 -4.80 8.61
C ASP A 668 -2.09 -5.46 9.35
N ILE A 669 -3.21 -4.75 9.49
CA ILE A 669 -4.40 -5.31 10.13
C ILE A 669 -5.03 -6.44 9.29
N ASP A 670 -4.81 -6.42 7.98
CA ASP A 670 -5.30 -7.47 7.09
C ASP A 670 -4.62 -8.82 7.39
N ASP A 671 -3.34 -8.80 7.81
CA ASP A 671 -2.64 -10.00 8.27
C ASP A 671 -3.31 -10.62 9.50
N GLN A 672 -3.78 -9.78 10.44
CA GLN A 672 -4.50 -10.23 11.63
C GLN A 672 -5.84 -10.87 11.25
N VAL A 673 -6.58 -10.24 10.34
CA VAL A 673 -7.86 -10.75 9.83
C VAL A 673 -7.65 -12.07 9.11
N GLU A 674 -6.61 -12.19 8.30
CA GLU A 674 -6.30 -13.41 7.56
C GLU A 674 -6.00 -14.59 8.50
N ILE A 675 -5.18 -14.40 9.54
CA ILE A 675 -4.91 -15.44 10.55
C ILE A 675 -6.20 -15.86 11.27
N SER A 676 -7.05 -14.89 11.63
CA SER A 676 -8.38 -15.16 12.19
C SER A 676 -9.22 -16.04 11.25
N VAL A 677 -9.28 -15.67 9.97
CA VAL A 677 -10.04 -16.39 8.95
C VAL A 677 -9.48 -17.80 8.73
N LEU A 678 -8.16 -17.97 8.68
CA LEU A 678 -7.52 -19.28 8.54
C LEU A 678 -7.86 -20.20 9.72
N CYS A 679 -7.73 -19.70 10.96
CA CYS A 679 -8.10 -20.48 12.14
C CYS A 679 -9.58 -20.90 12.11
N LEU A 680 -10.49 -19.98 11.74
CA LEU A 680 -11.92 -20.27 11.62
C LEU A 680 -12.21 -21.28 10.50
N LYS A 681 -11.53 -21.18 9.35
CA LYS A 681 -11.64 -22.14 8.23
C LYS A 681 -11.20 -23.54 8.66
N ILE A 682 -10.07 -23.66 9.38
CA ILE A 682 -9.59 -24.95 9.89
C ILE A 682 -10.62 -25.56 10.85
N MET A 683 -11.12 -24.77 11.81
CA MET A 683 -12.15 -25.26 12.74
C MET A 683 -13.43 -25.68 12.01
N LEU A 684 -13.88 -24.89 11.04
CA LEU A 684 -15.06 -25.22 10.23
C LEU A 684 -14.86 -26.52 9.43
N GLU A 685 -13.69 -26.73 8.84
CA GLU A 685 -13.37 -27.96 8.10
C GLU A 685 -13.34 -29.19 9.01
N VAL A 686 -12.76 -29.05 10.22
CA VAL A 686 -12.82 -30.10 11.26
C VAL A 686 -14.27 -30.42 11.64
N LEU A 687 -15.12 -29.39 11.81
CA LEU A 687 -16.53 -29.55 12.21
C LEU A 687 -17.42 -30.08 11.07
N ASN A 688 -17.10 -29.79 9.81
CA ASN A 688 -17.87 -30.24 8.65
C ASN A 688 -17.59 -31.71 8.30
N ARG A 689 -16.49 -32.27 8.80
CA ARG A 689 -16.17 -33.69 8.64
C ARG A 689 -17.11 -34.56 9.45
N LYS A 690 -18.23 -34.94 8.83
CA LYS A 690 -19.14 -35.99 9.29
C LYS A 690 -18.33 -37.24 9.63
N THR A 691 -18.15 -37.51 10.94
CA THR A 691 -17.68 -38.76 11.56
C THR A 691 -17.12 -39.81 10.59
N VAL A 692 -15.93 -39.54 10.05
CA VAL A 692 -15.17 -40.55 9.30
C VAL A 692 -14.61 -41.56 10.33
N LYS A 693 -14.54 -42.84 9.93
CA LYS A 693 -14.27 -44.07 10.70
C LYS A 693 -13.07 -44.10 11.68
N ASN A 694 -12.32 -43.01 11.88
CA ASN A 694 -11.38 -42.85 12.99
C ASN A 694 -12.13 -42.24 14.18
N GLU A 695 -12.93 -43.07 14.86
CA GLU A 695 -13.91 -42.63 15.85
C GLU A 695 -13.33 -41.94 17.09
N ASP A 696 -12.05 -42.07 17.42
CA ASP A 696 -11.56 -41.63 18.73
C ASP A 696 -10.93 -40.23 18.77
N ILE A 697 -10.32 -39.77 17.68
CA ILE A 697 -9.50 -38.55 17.72
C ILE A 697 -10.32 -37.30 17.41
N LEU A 698 -11.16 -37.35 16.37
CA LEU A 698 -12.02 -36.22 15.99
C LEU A 698 -13.25 -36.10 16.91
N LYS A 699 -13.80 -37.20 17.45
CA LYS A 699 -14.87 -37.13 18.48
C LYS A 699 -14.38 -36.42 19.74
N ASN A 700 -13.13 -36.64 20.16
CA ASN A 700 -12.53 -35.91 21.27
C ASN A 700 -12.33 -34.41 20.96
N PHE A 701 -12.08 -34.05 19.69
CA PHE A 701 -12.05 -32.64 19.26
C PHE A 701 -13.44 -31.98 19.29
N TYR A 702 -14.49 -32.68 18.85
CA TYR A 702 -15.88 -32.21 18.97
C TYR A 702 -16.28 -31.92 20.41
N PHE A 703 -15.82 -32.73 21.36
CA PHE A 703 -16.08 -32.57 22.81
C PHE A 703 -15.28 -31.41 23.46
N ILE A 704 -14.37 -30.77 22.72
CA ILE A 704 -13.52 -29.68 23.25
C ILE A 704 -13.89 -28.33 22.62
N LEU A 705 -14.43 -28.34 21.40
CA LEU A 705 -15.02 -27.15 20.77
C LEU A 705 -16.38 -26.77 21.39
N PHE A 706 -17.09 -27.73 21.98
CA PHE A 706 -18.33 -27.57 22.74
C PHE A 706 -18.12 -28.01 24.18
#